data_AF-A0A0E0Q3A9-F1
#
_entry.id   AF-A0A0E0Q3A9-F1
#
_cell.length_a   1.000
_cell.length_b   1.000
_cell.length_c   1.000
_cell.angle_alpha   90.00
_cell.angle_beta   90.00
_cell.angle_gamma   90.00
#
_symmetry.space_group_name_H-M   'P 1'
#
loop_
_entity.id
_entity.type
_entity.pdbx_description
1 polymer ?
#
loop_
_entity_poly.entity_id
_entity_poly.type
_entity_poly.pdbx_seq_one_letter_code
_entity_poly.pdbx_strand_id
1 'polypeptide(L)'
;MTPAMSKILARYDNLHLHPQIEHLREDGTVVFVDGTCVVADAVVYCTGYTYSYPFLDTDGKVTVDDNRVGPLFNHVFPPALAPSLSFVGIPAMVVVPLFNEVQARWVAQVLSGRRALPSPEEMARAAEEYNRGREAAGVAKRRTHDILDLEYCDDYGERNCGFPRLEAWKKELMWSSYLTMCDNLETFRDDYHDSDLMVSNHDDGKPPAKWKKVCVVGAGMAGLAAARELRREGHAVTVLEQASDVGGQWLYDPRTDDPLGASPAPVRVHSSMYASLRLISPREAMGFTDFPFLPVDGAGGGGRDPRRFPGHREVLLYLKDFCDAFGLMDAVRLSLNTRVLRVAMAPPQCRAPAVAGGERKWVVRSVRVGERDDTGVQEEVFDAVVVATGHYSQPSVPTIKGMEAWRRRQLHSHSYRLPEPFRDEVVVMVGCGDSGKDIALDLISVAKEVHLTAKSTEEATTPAMSKLLAKYANLHLRPRVEHLCEDGTVVFVDGSRVVADTVMYCTGYVYSFPFLDTDGVVTVDDNRVGPLFEHVFPPALAPSLSFVGVPRKVPAPWFFEAQGKWVAQVLSGRRTLPPVEEMLRAVDEHYRARAAAGVPVKYTHELGGIEPQKYIEFGEKYCGFPRYEDWKREMIVSTISRRDDDDMETFRDRVDDDSDHVRLCLKSWHCSSPARHQASLAVSAADGHPPPPRLAQTAKAIAADAL
;
A
#
# COMPACT_ATOMS: atom_id res chain seq x y z
N MET A 1 16.36 -26.89 30.81
CA MET A 1 15.02 -26.46 30.36
C MET A 1 15.10 -24.98 30.02
N THR A 2 14.58 -24.55 28.86
CA THR A 2 14.70 -23.14 28.44
C THR A 2 13.72 -22.22 29.18
N PRO A 3 14.00 -20.90 29.26
CA PRO A 3 13.06 -19.93 29.81
C PRO A 3 11.69 -19.96 29.13
N ALA A 4 11.64 -20.08 27.79
CA ALA A 4 10.39 -20.22 27.05
C ALA A 4 9.58 -21.45 27.45
N MET A 5 10.21 -22.64 27.53
CA MET A 5 9.52 -23.87 27.89
C MET A 5 8.95 -23.79 29.31
N SER A 6 9.69 -23.15 30.23
CA SER A 6 9.26 -22.91 31.61
C SER A 6 8.01 -22.02 31.68
N LYS A 7 7.94 -20.96 30.87
CA LYS A 7 6.77 -20.06 30.76
C LYS A 7 5.56 -20.79 30.17
N ILE A 8 5.76 -21.59 29.12
CA ILE A 8 4.69 -22.34 28.45
C ILE A 8 4.08 -23.38 29.40
N LEU A 9 4.90 -24.17 30.10
CA LEU A 9 4.41 -25.16 31.08
C LEU A 9 3.66 -24.52 32.26
N ALA A 10 3.98 -23.27 32.62
CA ALA A 10 3.27 -22.51 33.65
C ALA A 10 1.98 -21.84 33.15
N ARG A 11 1.74 -21.80 31.82
CA ARG A 11 0.57 -21.17 31.18
C ARG A 11 -0.49 -22.19 30.74
N TYR A 12 -0.06 -23.41 30.42
CA TYR A 12 -0.92 -24.43 29.82
C TYR A 12 -1.01 -25.67 30.72
N ASP A 13 -2.08 -25.73 31.53
CA ASP A 13 -2.36 -26.85 32.44
C ASP A 13 -2.49 -28.21 31.75
N ASN A 14 -2.67 -28.23 30.42
CA ASN A 14 -2.82 -29.41 29.57
C ASN A 14 -1.53 -29.81 28.82
N LEU A 15 -0.38 -29.20 29.14
CA LEU A 15 0.91 -29.56 28.57
C LEU A 15 1.88 -30.02 29.67
N HIS A 16 2.34 -31.27 29.56
CA HIS A 16 3.23 -31.87 30.55
C HIS A 16 4.54 -32.31 29.91
N LEU A 17 5.66 -31.90 30.50
CA LEU A 17 6.99 -32.36 30.10
C LEU A 17 7.35 -33.60 30.92
N HIS A 18 7.55 -34.73 30.24
CA HIS A 18 8.02 -35.97 30.83
C HIS A 18 9.44 -36.34 30.33
N PRO A 19 10.17 -37.20 31.06
CA PRO A 19 11.41 -37.80 30.55
C PRO A 19 11.21 -38.65 29.31
N GLN A 20 12.30 -39.24 28.80
CA GLN A 20 12.25 -40.18 27.68
C GLN A 20 11.27 -41.34 27.95
N ILE A 21 10.51 -41.74 26.94
CA ILE A 21 9.67 -42.95 26.99
C ILE A 21 10.58 -44.17 27.06
N GLU A 22 10.36 -45.01 28.07
CA GLU A 22 11.03 -46.31 28.21
C GLU A 22 10.31 -47.38 27.36
N HIS A 23 9.00 -47.52 27.55
CA HIS A 23 8.18 -48.48 26.81
C HIS A 23 6.70 -48.06 26.74
N LEU A 24 5.97 -48.68 25.80
CA LEU A 24 4.52 -48.57 25.64
C LEU A 24 3.87 -49.89 26.06
N ARG A 25 2.69 -49.84 26.66
CA ARG A 25 1.88 -51.02 27.02
C ARG A 25 0.66 -51.14 26.11
N GLU A 26 0.14 -52.37 25.98
CA GLU A 26 -1.05 -52.68 25.17
C GLU A 26 -2.33 -51.98 25.67
N ASP A 27 -2.37 -51.56 26.93
CA ASP A 27 -3.50 -50.84 27.55
C ASP A 27 -3.48 -49.31 27.28
N GLY A 28 -2.55 -48.81 26.46
CA GLY A 28 -2.39 -47.38 26.18
C GLY A 28 -1.52 -46.63 27.20
N THR A 29 -0.94 -47.32 28.20
CA THR A 29 -0.01 -46.70 29.15
C THR A 29 1.36 -46.45 28.51
N VAL A 30 1.77 -45.19 28.52
CA VAL A 30 3.14 -44.73 28.22
C VAL A 30 3.94 -44.73 29.52
N VAL A 31 5.07 -45.44 29.57
CA VAL A 31 5.97 -45.46 30.74
C VAL A 31 7.26 -44.70 30.42
N PHE A 32 7.65 -43.80 31.31
CA PHE A 32 8.84 -42.97 31.19
C PHE A 32 10.01 -43.53 32.02
N VAL A 33 11.25 -43.17 31.67
CA VAL A 33 12.47 -43.70 32.31
C VAL A 33 12.65 -43.37 33.80
N ASP A 34 11.84 -42.46 34.36
CA ASP A 34 11.77 -42.18 35.80
C ASP A 34 10.74 -43.05 36.55
N GLY A 35 10.06 -43.96 35.84
CA GLY A 35 8.99 -44.81 36.36
C GLY A 35 7.62 -44.14 36.41
N THR A 36 7.49 -42.87 36.02
CA THR A 36 6.17 -42.23 35.86
C THR A 36 5.46 -42.78 34.62
N CYS A 37 4.13 -42.65 34.58
CA CYS A 37 3.34 -43.10 33.44
C CYS A 37 2.09 -42.24 33.22
N VAL A 38 1.59 -42.27 31.99
CA VAL A 38 0.33 -41.63 31.58
C VAL A 38 -0.41 -42.55 30.62
N VAL A 39 -1.73 -42.57 30.66
CA VAL A 39 -2.55 -43.25 29.62
C VAL A 39 -2.78 -42.25 28.50
N ALA A 40 -2.44 -42.61 27.26
CA ALA A 40 -2.53 -41.73 26.10
C ALA A 40 -3.44 -42.31 25.02
N ASP A 41 -4.42 -41.52 24.55
CA ASP A 41 -5.31 -41.93 23.45
C ASP A 41 -4.58 -42.05 22.09
N ALA A 42 -3.46 -41.33 21.94
CA ALA A 42 -2.62 -41.36 20.74
C ALA A 42 -1.15 -41.03 21.07
N VAL A 43 -0.23 -41.67 20.34
CA VAL A 43 1.21 -41.36 20.38
C VAL A 43 1.63 -40.82 19.01
N VAL A 44 2.13 -39.57 18.97
CA VAL A 44 2.60 -38.92 17.74
C VAL A 44 4.13 -38.89 17.74
N TYR A 45 4.75 -39.56 16.76
CA TYR A 45 6.20 -39.69 16.66
C TYR A 45 6.87 -38.44 16.05
N CYS A 46 7.17 -37.46 16.90
CA CYS A 46 7.91 -36.24 16.53
C CYS A 46 9.44 -36.46 16.46
N THR A 47 9.90 -37.61 15.98
CA THR A 47 11.30 -38.09 16.11
C THR A 47 12.25 -37.70 14.98
N GLY A 48 11.80 -36.85 14.05
CA GLY A 48 12.55 -36.46 12.86
C GLY A 48 12.59 -37.55 11.77
N TYR A 49 13.47 -37.37 10.78
CA TYR A 49 13.58 -38.22 9.59
C TYR A 49 14.94 -38.93 9.52
N THR A 50 14.98 -40.09 8.86
CA THR A 50 16.23 -40.83 8.59
C THR A 50 16.62 -40.70 7.12
N TYR A 51 17.91 -40.45 6.84
CA TYR A 51 18.46 -40.46 5.49
C TYR A 51 18.33 -41.86 4.88
N SER A 52 17.83 -41.93 3.65
CA SER A 52 17.70 -43.18 2.91
C SER A 52 17.84 -42.92 1.42
N TYR A 53 18.69 -43.71 0.75
CA TYR A 53 18.96 -43.61 -0.68
C TYR A 53 18.75 -44.98 -1.35
N PRO A 54 17.54 -45.56 -1.31
CA PRO A 54 17.29 -46.94 -1.77
C PRO A 54 17.49 -47.15 -3.27
N PHE A 55 17.64 -46.06 -4.03
CA PHE A 55 17.94 -46.04 -5.46
C PHE A 55 19.45 -45.97 -5.78
N LEU A 56 20.31 -45.78 -4.78
CA LEU A 56 21.73 -45.49 -4.96
C LEU A 56 22.60 -46.62 -4.41
N ASP A 57 22.87 -47.61 -5.26
CA ASP A 57 23.90 -48.61 -4.97
C ASP A 57 25.30 -47.99 -5.18
N THR A 58 26.14 -48.06 -4.15
CA THR A 58 27.53 -47.60 -4.18
C THR A 58 28.53 -48.74 -3.94
N ASP A 59 28.07 -49.99 -3.83
CA ASP A 59 28.87 -51.15 -3.42
C ASP A 59 29.66 -50.82 -2.14
N GLY A 60 28.90 -50.46 -1.10
CA GLY A 60 29.37 -50.14 0.25
C GLY A 60 30.18 -48.83 0.43
N LYS A 61 30.46 -48.08 -0.64
CA LYS A 61 31.35 -46.88 -0.59
C LYS A 61 30.69 -45.65 0.04
N VAL A 62 29.36 -45.62 0.14
CA VAL A 62 28.58 -44.68 0.94
C VAL A 62 27.54 -45.47 1.72
N THR A 63 27.45 -45.23 3.02
CA THR A 63 26.48 -45.84 3.92
C THR A 63 25.72 -44.77 4.71
N VAL A 64 24.56 -45.15 5.23
CA VAL A 64 23.86 -44.41 6.28
C VAL A 64 23.91 -45.24 7.55
N ASP A 65 24.58 -44.75 8.58
CA ASP A 65 24.88 -45.49 9.81
C ASP A 65 24.61 -44.61 11.03
N ASP A 66 23.60 -44.98 11.84
CA ASP A 66 22.89 -44.10 12.79
C ASP A 66 22.66 -42.70 12.20
N ASN A 67 21.91 -42.62 11.10
CA ASN A 67 21.58 -41.39 10.36
C ASN A 67 22.77 -40.53 9.86
N ARG A 68 24.03 -40.99 9.99
CA ARG A 68 25.20 -40.32 9.39
C ARG A 68 25.41 -40.82 7.97
N VAL A 69 25.43 -39.92 7.00
CA VAL A 69 25.77 -40.23 5.60
C VAL A 69 27.29 -40.13 5.44
N GLY A 70 27.96 -41.25 5.11
CA GLY A 70 29.42 -41.25 5.07
C GLY A 70 30.08 -42.45 4.39
N PRO A 71 31.41 -42.40 4.18
CA PRO A 71 32.29 -41.27 4.42
C PRO A 71 32.07 -40.13 3.38
N LEU A 72 32.04 -38.88 3.84
CA LEU A 72 31.93 -37.69 2.98
C LEU A 72 32.99 -36.65 3.36
N PHE A 73 33.86 -36.31 2.41
CA PHE A 73 34.75 -35.16 2.54
C PHE A 73 33.92 -33.87 2.49
N ASN A 74 34.04 -33.06 3.55
CA ASN A 74 33.30 -31.82 3.74
C ASN A 74 31.78 -31.98 3.46
N HIS A 75 31.16 -33.09 3.85
CA HIS A 75 29.73 -33.37 3.64
C HIS A 75 29.23 -33.40 2.17
N VAL A 76 30.12 -33.44 1.17
CA VAL A 76 29.75 -33.43 -0.26
C VAL A 76 30.27 -34.65 -1.01
N PHE A 77 31.57 -34.92 -0.90
CA PHE A 77 32.25 -35.85 -1.81
C PHE A 77 32.59 -37.18 -1.13
N PRO A 78 32.03 -38.32 -1.59
CA PRO A 78 32.51 -39.63 -1.17
C PRO A 78 33.95 -39.83 -1.70
N PRO A 79 34.96 -40.07 -0.85
CA PRO A 79 36.36 -40.08 -1.29
C PRO A 79 36.65 -41.05 -2.44
N ALA A 80 35.99 -42.22 -2.45
CA ALA A 80 36.16 -43.27 -3.47
C ALA A 80 35.34 -43.07 -4.76
N LEU A 81 34.41 -42.10 -4.80
CA LEU A 81 33.51 -41.86 -5.93
C LEU A 81 33.51 -40.40 -6.42
N ALA A 82 34.38 -39.55 -5.87
CA ALA A 82 34.50 -38.17 -6.30
C ALA A 82 35.32 -38.07 -7.61
N PRO A 83 34.97 -37.17 -8.54
CA PRO A 83 33.84 -36.24 -8.51
C PRO A 83 32.54 -36.79 -9.15
N SER A 84 32.48 -38.06 -9.56
CA SER A 84 31.34 -38.62 -10.30
C SER A 84 30.07 -38.81 -9.45
N LEU A 85 30.20 -38.90 -8.13
CA LEU A 85 29.11 -38.80 -7.16
C LEU A 85 29.36 -37.62 -6.20
N SER A 86 28.29 -36.91 -5.83
CA SER A 86 28.32 -35.79 -4.87
C SER A 86 26.96 -35.65 -4.20
N PHE A 87 26.95 -35.20 -2.95
CA PHE A 87 25.74 -34.93 -2.17
C PHE A 87 25.61 -33.43 -1.88
N VAL A 88 24.37 -32.93 -1.94
CA VAL A 88 24.01 -31.54 -1.63
C VAL A 88 22.81 -31.57 -0.67
N GLY A 89 22.83 -30.77 0.40
CA GLY A 89 21.77 -30.72 1.40
C GLY A 89 21.83 -31.79 2.50
N ILE A 90 23.02 -32.34 2.78
CA ILE A 90 23.25 -33.23 3.93
C ILE A 90 23.35 -32.44 5.26
N PRO A 91 23.98 -31.26 5.34
CA PRO A 91 24.02 -30.53 6.59
C PRO A 91 22.67 -29.98 7.05
N ALA A 92 22.39 -30.14 8.34
CA ALA A 92 21.23 -29.61 9.05
C ALA A 92 21.67 -28.50 10.02
N MET A 93 20.71 -27.74 10.56
CA MET A 93 20.96 -26.56 11.42
C MET A 93 21.77 -25.43 10.76
N VAL A 94 21.90 -25.46 9.43
CA VAL A 94 22.52 -24.42 8.58
C VAL A 94 21.48 -23.49 7.97
N VAL A 95 21.93 -22.39 7.36
CA VAL A 95 21.11 -21.58 6.46
C VAL A 95 20.84 -22.35 5.16
N VAL A 96 19.79 -23.18 5.15
CA VAL A 96 19.59 -24.26 4.15
C VAL A 96 19.74 -23.79 2.68
N PRO A 97 19.09 -22.73 2.19
CA PRO A 97 19.24 -22.32 0.79
C PRO A 97 20.68 -21.91 0.44
N LEU A 98 21.32 -21.17 1.36
CA LEU A 98 22.68 -20.66 1.21
C LEU A 98 23.71 -21.81 1.19
N PHE A 99 23.63 -22.72 2.16
CA PHE A 99 24.57 -23.83 2.27
C PHE A 99 24.42 -24.81 1.11
N ASN A 100 23.18 -25.05 0.65
CA ASN A 100 22.93 -25.86 -0.55
C ASN A 100 23.50 -25.21 -1.81
N GLU A 101 23.38 -23.89 -1.96
CA GLU A 101 24.00 -23.16 -3.07
C GLU A 101 25.53 -23.26 -3.03
N VAL A 102 26.14 -23.09 -1.86
CA VAL A 102 27.58 -23.24 -1.64
C VAL A 102 28.06 -24.62 -2.07
N GLN A 103 27.38 -25.69 -1.63
CA GLN A 103 27.69 -27.06 -2.04
C GLN A 103 27.51 -27.27 -3.56
N ALA A 104 26.40 -26.82 -4.14
CA ALA A 104 26.13 -26.95 -5.57
C ALA A 104 27.16 -26.18 -6.44
N ARG A 105 27.53 -24.96 -6.05
CA ARG A 105 28.58 -24.16 -6.71
C ARG A 105 29.94 -24.86 -6.64
N TRP A 106 30.29 -25.47 -5.50
CA TRP A 106 31.54 -26.24 -5.38
C TRP A 106 31.55 -27.45 -6.32
N VAL A 107 30.48 -28.26 -6.32
CA VAL A 107 30.33 -29.40 -7.24
C VAL A 107 30.46 -28.97 -8.70
N ALA A 108 29.79 -27.88 -9.10
CA ALA A 108 29.89 -27.34 -10.46
C ALA A 108 31.30 -26.83 -10.82
N GLN A 109 32.04 -26.24 -9.86
CA GLN A 109 33.43 -25.82 -10.08
C GLN A 109 34.38 -27.02 -10.25
N VAL A 110 34.17 -28.10 -9.48
CA VAL A 110 34.95 -29.34 -9.59
C VAL A 110 34.68 -30.04 -10.92
N LEU A 111 33.41 -30.26 -11.27
CA LEU A 111 33.01 -30.92 -12.53
C LEU A 111 33.44 -30.13 -13.78
N SER A 112 33.53 -28.80 -13.70
CA SER A 112 34.04 -27.96 -14.79
C SER A 112 35.57 -27.80 -14.82
N GLY A 113 36.30 -28.49 -13.95
CA GLY A 113 37.76 -28.39 -13.86
C GLY A 113 38.28 -27.03 -13.36
N ARG A 114 37.40 -26.13 -12.90
CA ARG A 114 37.77 -24.82 -12.32
C ARG A 114 38.36 -24.95 -10.91
N ARG A 115 38.21 -26.11 -10.27
CA ARG A 115 38.73 -26.38 -8.93
C ARG A 115 39.11 -27.86 -8.80
N ALA A 116 40.29 -28.15 -8.27
CA ALA A 116 40.72 -29.51 -7.98
C ALA A 116 40.16 -29.98 -6.63
N LEU A 117 39.95 -31.30 -6.50
CA LEU A 117 39.80 -31.97 -5.20
C LEU A 117 41.18 -32.48 -4.72
N PRO A 118 41.38 -32.67 -3.41
CA PRO A 118 42.49 -33.45 -2.89
C PRO A 118 42.44 -34.91 -3.37
N SER A 119 43.50 -35.68 -3.11
CA SER A 119 43.49 -37.12 -3.38
C SER A 119 42.40 -37.85 -2.56
N PRO A 120 41.90 -39.01 -3.03
CA PRO A 120 40.98 -39.84 -2.26
C PRO A 120 41.44 -40.18 -0.84
N GLU A 121 42.75 -40.37 -0.63
CA GLU A 121 43.34 -40.65 0.68
C GLU A 121 43.27 -39.45 1.63
N GLU A 122 43.54 -38.25 1.14
CA GLU A 122 43.41 -37.00 1.91
C GLU A 122 41.95 -36.70 2.24
N MET A 123 41.05 -36.91 1.27
CA MET A 123 39.61 -36.76 1.46
C MET A 123 39.05 -37.74 2.51
N ALA A 124 39.49 -39.00 2.49
CA ALA A 124 39.11 -40.00 3.48
C ALA A 124 39.64 -39.63 4.88
N ARG A 125 40.93 -39.29 4.99
CA ARG A 125 41.55 -38.88 6.26
C ARG A 125 40.85 -37.68 6.89
N ALA A 126 40.52 -36.66 6.10
CA ALA A 126 39.81 -35.47 6.58
C ALA A 126 38.36 -35.79 7.03
N ALA A 127 37.67 -36.72 6.35
CA ALA A 127 36.34 -37.16 6.77
C ALA A 127 36.39 -37.95 8.10
N GLU A 128 37.39 -38.82 8.28
CA GLU A 128 37.61 -39.53 9.55
C GLU A 128 37.98 -38.59 10.71
N GLU A 129 38.87 -37.61 10.45
CA GLU A 129 39.29 -36.62 11.44
C GLU A 129 38.12 -35.74 11.90
N TYR A 130 37.28 -35.27 10.95
CA TYR A 130 36.05 -34.54 11.28
C TYR A 130 35.09 -35.39 12.14
N ASN A 131 34.82 -36.63 11.74
CA ASN A 131 33.92 -37.52 12.48
C ASN A 131 34.43 -37.78 13.90
N ARG A 132 35.74 -38.06 14.05
CA ARG A 132 36.39 -38.27 15.35
C ARG A 132 36.34 -37.01 16.21
N GLY A 133 36.48 -35.82 15.61
CA GLY A 133 36.34 -34.54 16.29
C GLY A 133 34.93 -34.31 16.83
N ARG A 134 33.89 -34.63 16.06
CA ARG A 134 32.47 -34.58 16.50
C ARG A 134 32.21 -35.53 17.66
N GLU A 135 32.66 -36.78 17.54
CA GLU A 135 32.51 -37.82 18.56
C GLU A 135 33.27 -37.45 19.86
N ALA A 136 34.49 -36.91 19.75
CA ALA A 136 35.27 -36.42 20.89
C ALA A 136 34.67 -35.19 21.57
N ALA A 137 33.89 -34.38 20.84
CA ALA A 137 33.10 -33.27 21.39
C ALA A 137 31.76 -33.73 22.01
N GLY A 138 31.54 -35.04 22.16
CA GLY A 138 30.32 -35.61 22.76
C GLY A 138 29.10 -35.61 21.84
N VAL A 139 29.27 -35.29 20.55
CA VAL A 139 28.14 -35.19 19.62
C VAL A 139 27.73 -36.57 19.13
N ALA A 140 26.47 -36.94 19.38
CA ALA A 140 25.88 -38.19 18.91
C ALA A 140 26.01 -38.35 17.39
N LYS A 141 26.33 -39.57 16.95
CA LYS A 141 26.61 -39.93 15.55
C LYS A 141 25.52 -39.47 14.56
N ARG A 142 24.24 -39.64 14.90
CA ARG A 142 23.09 -39.11 14.13
C ARG A 142 23.02 -37.60 13.93
N ARG A 143 23.73 -36.83 14.74
CA ARG A 143 23.86 -35.37 14.66
C ARG A 143 25.18 -34.94 14.01
N THR A 144 25.95 -35.85 13.40
CA THR A 144 27.26 -35.51 12.79
C THR A 144 27.16 -34.34 11.81
N HIS A 145 26.04 -34.24 11.08
CA HIS A 145 25.77 -33.22 10.07
C HIS A 145 25.04 -31.97 10.60
N ASP A 146 24.82 -31.84 11.91
CA ASP A 146 24.18 -30.66 12.51
C ASP A 146 25.23 -29.56 12.72
N ILE A 147 25.22 -28.53 11.86
CA ILE A 147 26.22 -27.47 11.81
C ILE A 147 25.57 -26.13 12.21
N LEU A 148 25.30 -25.99 13.51
CA LEU A 148 24.84 -24.73 14.13
C LEU A 148 26.01 -23.77 14.38
N ASP A 149 26.82 -23.52 13.33
CA ASP A 149 27.98 -22.62 13.38
C ASP A 149 28.07 -21.83 12.06
N LEU A 150 27.76 -20.53 12.15
CA LEU A 150 27.74 -19.62 11.00
C LEU A 150 29.14 -19.20 10.54
N GLU A 151 30.16 -19.25 11.41
CA GLU A 151 31.54 -19.01 10.99
C GLU A 151 32.10 -20.24 10.27
N TYR A 152 31.78 -21.46 10.74
CA TYR A 152 32.08 -22.67 9.98
C TYR A 152 31.42 -22.64 8.59
N CYS A 153 30.16 -22.20 8.48
CA CYS A 153 29.47 -22.11 7.19
C CYS A 153 30.14 -21.15 6.22
N ASP A 154 30.63 -20.02 6.73
CA ASP A 154 31.38 -19.01 5.97
C ASP A 154 32.76 -19.51 5.54
N ASP A 155 33.55 -20.02 6.48
CA ASP A 155 34.86 -20.63 6.22
C ASP A 155 34.72 -21.76 5.20
N TYR A 156 33.66 -22.57 5.31
CA TYR A 156 33.34 -23.62 4.36
C TYR A 156 33.08 -23.05 2.95
N GLY A 157 32.25 -22.01 2.81
CA GLY A 157 31.91 -21.44 1.51
C GLY A 157 33.09 -20.73 0.83
N GLU A 158 33.80 -19.91 1.59
CA GLU A 158 34.99 -19.19 1.15
C GLU A 158 36.09 -20.18 0.74
N ARG A 159 36.44 -21.13 1.63
CA ARG A 159 37.50 -22.12 1.36
C ARG A 159 37.14 -23.05 0.21
N ASN A 160 35.91 -23.55 0.13
CA ASN A 160 35.57 -24.65 -0.79
C ASN A 160 35.07 -24.18 -2.17
N CYS A 161 34.49 -22.98 -2.33
CA CYS A 161 34.12 -22.47 -3.67
C CYS A 161 34.27 -20.97 -3.90
N GLY A 162 34.90 -20.23 -2.98
CA GLY A 162 35.02 -18.78 -3.07
C GLY A 162 33.67 -18.07 -2.91
N PHE A 163 32.74 -18.68 -2.17
CA PHE A 163 31.46 -18.05 -1.86
C PHE A 163 31.68 -16.91 -0.84
N PRO A 164 31.04 -15.74 -1.00
CA PRO A 164 31.18 -14.64 -0.06
C PRO A 164 30.63 -15.01 1.32
N ARG A 165 31.36 -14.62 2.37
CA ARG A 165 30.92 -14.73 3.77
C ARG A 165 29.56 -14.08 3.98
N LEU A 166 28.73 -14.70 4.81
CA LEU A 166 27.44 -14.17 5.20
C LEU A 166 27.60 -12.86 5.98
N GLU A 167 26.84 -11.85 5.60
CA GLU A 167 26.89 -10.52 6.21
C GLU A 167 26.62 -10.60 7.72
N ALA A 168 27.40 -9.86 8.51
CA ALA A 168 27.32 -9.90 9.97
C ALA A 168 25.90 -9.62 10.50
N TRP A 169 25.17 -8.68 9.88
CA TRP A 169 23.78 -8.37 10.26
C TRP A 169 22.82 -9.54 10.02
N LYS A 170 23.03 -10.38 8.98
CA LYS A 170 22.23 -11.60 8.77
C LYS A 170 22.51 -12.63 9.85
N LYS A 171 23.78 -12.79 10.25
CA LYS A 171 24.15 -13.66 11.37
C LYS A 171 23.52 -13.18 12.68
N GLU A 172 23.57 -11.87 12.93
CA GLU A 172 22.98 -11.24 14.11
C GLU A 172 21.45 -11.35 14.13
N LEU A 173 20.77 -11.10 13.00
CA LEU A 173 19.33 -11.29 12.84
C LEU A 173 18.93 -12.74 13.15
N MET A 174 19.60 -13.72 12.53
CA MET A 174 19.30 -15.14 12.80
C MET A 174 19.57 -15.54 14.25
N TRP A 175 20.62 -15.00 14.87
CA TRP A 175 20.91 -15.27 16.28
C TRP A 175 19.91 -14.58 17.21
N SER A 176 19.47 -13.37 16.89
CA SER A 176 18.39 -12.65 17.58
C SER A 176 17.10 -13.46 17.50
N SER A 177 16.66 -13.87 16.31
CA SER A 177 15.47 -14.72 16.13
C SER A 177 15.57 -16.05 16.89
N TYR A 178 16.75 -16.68 16.91
CA TYR A 178 17.00 -17.92 17.66
C TYR A 178 16.94 -17.70 19.19
N LEU A 179 17.49 -16.59 19.70
CA LEU A 179 17.40 -16.24 21.11
C LEU A 179 15.97 -15.84 21.50
N THR A 180 15.26 -15.07 20.67
CA THR A 180 13.84 -14.75 20.87
C THR A 180 12.98 -16.01 20.90
N MET A 181 13.24 -17.00 20.04
CA MET A 181 12.60 -18.32 20.12
C MET A 181 12.87 -19.01 21.45
N CYS A 182 14.11 -18.96 21.96
CA CYS A 182 14.49 -19.56 23.25
C CYS A 182 13.84 -18.88 24.46
N ASP A 183 13.44 -17.61 24.33
CA ASP A 183 12.76 -16.82 25.38
C ASP A 183 11.23 -16.76 25.24
N ASN A 184 10.69 -16.90 24.03
CA ASN A 184 9.28 -16.83 23.67
C ASN A 184 8.93 -17.81 22.54
N LEU A 185 8.80 -19.10 22.83
CA LEU A 185 8.44 -20.15 21.87
C LEU A 185 7.06 -19.96 21.21
N GLU A 186 6.17 -19.17 21.82
CA GLU A 186 4.76 -19.04 21.41
C GLU A 186 4.60 -18.01 20.28
N THR A 187 5.06 -16.76 20.47
CA THR A 187 4.81 -15.65 19.52
C THR A 187 6.06 -15.08 18.84
N PHE A 188 7.25 -15.69 18.95
CA PHE A 188 8.46 -15.19 18.27
C PHE A 188 8.36 -15.13 16.73
N ARG A 189 7.34 -15.74 16.14
CA ARG A 189 7.04 -15.70 14.70
C ARG A 189 6.04 -14.60 14.32
N ASP A 190 5.35 -14.05 15.31
CA ASP A 190 4.27 -13.06 15.14
C ASP A 190 4.79 -11.63 15.31
N ASP A 191 5.90 -11.46 16.05
CA ASP A 191 6.55 -10.18 16.35
C ASP A 191 7.90 -10.03 15.62
N TYR A 192 8.05 -8.98 14.78
CA TYR A 192 9.32 -8.60 14.16
C TYR A 192 10.11 -7.65 15.10
N HIS A 193 11.16 -8.17 15.75
CA HIS A 193 12.00 -7.42 16.70
C HIS A 193 13.30 -6.86 16.08
N ASP A 194 13.21 -6.29 14.86
CA ASP A 194 14.37 -5.78 14.10
C ASP A 194 14.64 -4.28 14.31
N SER A 195 14.01 -3.65 15.32
CA SER A 195 13.93 -2.18 15.48
C SER A 195 15.27 -1.47 15.66
N ASP A 196 16.31 -2.18 16.11
CA ASP A 196 17.54 -1.56 16.61
C ASP A 196 18.73 -1.71 15.64
N LEU A 197 18.59 -2.51 14.57
CA LEU A 197 19.68 -2.84 13.62
C LEU A 197 19.40 -2.43 12.16
N MET A 198 18.15 -2.16 11.79
CA MET A 198 17.76 -1.81 10.40
C MET A 198 17.92 -0.31 10.05
N VAL A 199 18.68 0.48 10.81
CA VAL A 199 18.79 1.95 10.62
C VAL A 199 20.12 2.36 9.98
N SER A 200 20.27 2.16 8.66
CA SER A 200 21.20 2.89 7.77
C SER A 200 20.97 2.46 6.30
N ASN A 201 20.97 3.30 5.26
CA ASN A 201 21.09 4.76 5.16
C ASN A 201 20.05 5.30 4.16
N HIS A 202 19.30 6.35 4.50
CA HIS A 202 18.95 7.51 3.65
C HIS A 202 18.12 8.51 4.48
N ASP A 203 18.27 9.81 4.20
CA ASP A 203 17.75 11.00 4.93
C ASP A 203 18.25 11.27 6.37
N ASP A 204 18.80 12.49 6.53
CA ASP A 204 18.98 13.32 7.74
C ASP A 204 19.68 12.78 9.01
N GLY A 205 20.13 11.53 9.05
CA GLY A 205 21.03 11.04 10.11
C GLY A 205 20.45 11.07 11.53
N LYS A 206 19.12 11.12 11.65
CA LYS A 206 18.38 10.97 12.90
C LYS A 206 17.54 9.69 12.84
N PRO A 207 17.66 8.77 13.82
CA PRO A 207 16.83 7.56 13.84
C PRO A 207 15.34 7.94 13.94
N PRO A 208 14.43 7.21 13.28
CA PRO A 208 13.00 7.43 13.41
C PRO A 208 12.56 7.20 14.86
N ALA A 209 11.91 8.20 15.47
CA ALA A 209 11.61 8.22 16.89
C ALA A 209 10.24 7.58 17.18
N LYS A 210 10.24 6.25 17.27
CA LYS A 210 9.12 5.32 17.50
C LYS A 210 8.37 4.94 16.21
N TRP A 211 8.13 3.64 16.03
CA TRP A 211 7.13 3.14 15.11
C TRP A 211 5.71 3.27 15.72
N LYS A 212 4.69 3.08 14.87
CA LYS A 212 3.26 3.13 15.23
C LYS A 212 2.50 2.09 14.42
N LYS A 213 1.42 1.55 14.96
CA LYS A 213 0.43 0.74 14.24
C LYS A 213 -0.64 1.65 13.65
N VAL A 214 -0.71 1.75 12.33
CA VAL A 214 -1.51 2.76 11.61
C VAL A 214 -2.52 2.12 10.67
N CYS A 215 -3.78 2.54 10.75
CA CYS A 215 -4.82 2.15 9.78
C CYS A 215 -5.01 3.25 8.74
N VAL A 216 -4.88 2.92 7.46
CA VAL A 216 -5.28 3.77 6.33
C VAL A 216 -6.65 3.30 5.82
N VAL A 217 -7.61 4.22 5.74
CA VAL A 217 -8.97 3.90 5.27
C VAL A 217 -9.11 4.33 3.80
N GLY A 218 -9.16 3.35 2.91
CA GLY A 218 -9.17 3.47 1.44
C GLY A 218 -7.80 3.20 0.80
N ALA A 219 -7.79 2.48 -0.32
CA ALA A 219 -6.65 2.21 -1.19
C ALA A 219 -6.79 2.89 -2.57
N GLY A 220 -7.46 4.05 -2.60
CA GLY A 220 -7.32 5.01 -3.69
C GLY A 220 -5.94 5.69 -3.68
N MET A 221 -5.64 6.49 -4.71
CA MET A 221 -4.37 7.21 -4.88
C MET A 221 -3.85 7.91 -3.60
N ALA A 222 -4.75 8.53 -2.82
CA ALA A 222 -4.41 9.16 -1.54
C ALA A 222 -3.95 8.16 -0.46
N GLY A 223 -4.64 7.03 -0.36
CA GLY A 223 -4.34 5.99 0.63
C GLY A 223 -3.08 5.20 0.28
N LEU A 224 -2.85 4.93 -1.02
CA LEU A 224 -1.61 4.32 -1.51
C LEU A 224 -0.39 5.20 -1.24
N ALA A 225 -0.50 6.51 -1.47
CA ALA A 225 0.54 7.48 -1.14
C ALA A 225 0.84 7.50 0.38
N ALA A 226 -0.21 7.59 1.20
CA ALA A 226 -0.08 7.55 2.65
C ALA A 226 0.55 6.24 3.15
N ALA A 227 0.08 5.09 2.66
CA ALA A 227 0.59 3.77 3.05
C ALA A 227 2.08 3.59 2.71
N ARG A 228 2.51 4.05 1.52
CA ARG A 228 3.92 4.01 1.12
C ARG A 228 4.80 4.87 2.04
N GLU A 229 4.42 6.13 2.27
CA GLU A 229 5.24 7.02 3.10
C GLU A 229 5.23 6.60 4.58
N LEU A 230 4.10 6.09 5.10
CA LEU A 230 4.05 5.48 6.44
C LEU A 230 5.01 4.29 6.57
N ARG A 231 5.07 3.41 5.57
CA ARG A 231 6.00 2.26 5.58
C ARG A 231 7.46 2.71 5.48
N ARG A 232 7.77 3.70 4.62
CA ARG A 232 9.12 4.30 4.48
C ARG A 232 9.64 4.92 5.78
N GLU A 233 8.73 5.43 6.60
CA GLU A 233 9.05 5.99 7.91
C GLU A 233 9.11 4.92 9.04
N GLY A 234 8.88 3.64 8.71
CA GLY A 234 8.99 2.52 9.65
C GLY A 234 7.72 2.22 10.45
N HIS A 235 6.53 2.67 10.02
CA HIS A 235 5.27 2.33 10.67
C HIS A 235 4.71 0.98 10.22
N ALA A 236 3.99 0.29 11.11
CA ALA A 236 3.24 -0.92 10.80
C ALA A 236 1.88 -0.54 10.19
N VAL A 237 1.71 -0.75 8.88
CA VAL A 237 0.57 -0.23 8.11
C VAL A 237 -0.46 -1.31 7.79
N THR A 238 -1.72 -1.01 8.08
CA THR A 238 -2.89 -1.72 7.52
C THR A 238 -3.64 -0.78 6.59
N VAL A 239 -4.08 -1.29 5.44
CA VAL A 239 -4.93 -0.55 4.49
C VAL A 239 -6.23 -1.32 4.32
N LEU A 240 -7.36 -0.66 4.59
CA LEU A 240 -8.70 -1.25 4.46
C LEU A 240 -9.41 -0.65 3.25
N GLU A 241 -9.72 -1.47 2.24
CA GLU A 241 -10.39 -1.06 1.00
C GLU A 241 -11.68 -1.86 0.78
N GLN A 242 -12.79 -1.17 0.57
CA GLN A 242 -14.10 -1.77 0.36
C GLN A 242 -14.26 -2.41 -1.03
N ALA A 243 -13.52 -1.93 -2.03
CA ALA A 243 -13.51 -2.47 -3.37
C ALA A 243 -12.69 -3.78 -3.46
N SER A 244 -12.89 -4.51 -4.55
CA SER A 244 -12.17 -5.76 -4.82
C SER A 244 -10.73 -5.58 -5.30
N ASP A 245 -10.27 -4.34 -5.45
CA ASP A 245 -9.00 -3.96 -6.06
C ASP A 245 -8.62 -2.53 -5.62
N VAL A 246 -7.37 -2.13 -5.85
CA VAL A 246 -6.87 -0.78 -5.55
C VAL A 246 -7.31 0.26 -6.60
N GLY A 247 -7.09 1.54 -6.30
CA GLY A 247 -7.26 2.66 -7.25
C GLY A 247 -8.43 3.59 -6.96
N GLY A 248 -9.39 3.17 -6.13
CA GLY A 248 -10.52 4.00 -5.67
C GLY A 248 -11.37 4.50 -6.84
N GLN A 249 -11.38 5.82 -7.10
CA GLN A 249 -12.09 6.41 -8.23
C GLN A 249 -11.67 5.81 -9.59
N TRP A 250 -10.39 5.49 -9.78
CA TRP A 250 -9.86 4.99 -11.05
C TRP A 250 -10.25 3.54 -11.33
N LEU A 251 -10.77 2.80 -10.35
CA LEU A 251 -11.38 1.50 -10.55
C LEU A 251 -12.79 1.69 -11.13
N TYR A 252 -12.88 1.74 -12.46
CA TYR A 252 -14.15 1.86 -13.16
C TYR A 252 -15.10 0.70 -12.84
N ASP A 253 -16.34 1.03 -12.47
CA ASP A 253 -17.41 0.07 -12.21
C ASP A 253 -18.59 0.43 -13.12
N PRO A 254 -19.02 -0.43 -14.06
CA PRO A 254 -20.14 -0.15 -14.97
C PRO A 254 -21.49 -0.10 -14.24
N ARG A 255 -21.57 -0.54 -12.98
CA ARG A 255 -22.77 -0.42 -12.15
C ARG A 255 -22.97 1.03 -11.70
N THR A 256 -24.20 1.36 -11.36
CA THR A 256 -24.61 2.70 -10.91
C THR A 256 -25.35 2.59 -9.59
N ASP A 257 -25.01 3.47 -8.65
CA ASP A 257 -25.88 3.77 -7.51
C ASP A 257 -27.01 4.71 -7.99
N ASP A 258 -28.13 4.70 -7.29
CA ASP A 258 -29.27 5.57 -7.56
C ASP A 258 -29.56 6.49 -6.37
N PRO A 259 -28.88 7.65 -6.29
CA PRO A 259 -29.05 8.61 -5.21
C PRO A 259 -30.40 9.36 -5.26
N LEU A 260 -31.27 9.08 -6.23
CA LEU A 260 -32.59 9.71 -6.40
C LEU A 260 -33.77 8.73 -6.27
N GLY A 261 -33.50 7.44 -6.06
CA GLY A 261 -34.45 6.49 -5.44
C GLY A 261 -35.40 5.73 -6.37
N ALA A 262 -35.05 5.51 -7.65
CA ALA A 262 -35.82 4.65 -8.56
C ALA A 262 -35.37 3.17 -8.55
N SER A 263 -34.16 2.84 -8.09
CA SER A 263 -33.64 1.46 -8.04
C SER A 263 -34.01 0.71 -6.74
N PRO A 264 -34.56 -0.52 -6.81
CA PRO A 264 -34.99 -1.30 -5.63
C PRO A 264 -33.85 -2.01 -4.88
N ALA A 265 -32.59 -1.88 -5.30
CA ALA A 265 -31.42 -2.44 -4.61
C ALA A 265 -30.23 -1.46 -4.67
N PRO A 266 -29.81 -0.86 -3.53
CA PRO A 266 -28.72 0.11 -3.50
C PRO A 266 -27.36 -0.59 -3.62
N VAL A 267 -26.87 -0.72 -4.85
CA VAL A 267 -25.45 -1.05 -5.09
C VAL A 267 -24.66 0.23 -4.86
N ARG A 268 -24.04 0.36 -3.68
CA ARG A 268 -23.22 1.53 -3.34
C ARG A 268 -21.92 1.51 -4.17
N VAL A 269 -21.86 2.30 -5.23
CA VAL A 269 -20.68 2.39 -6.10
C VAL A 269 -19.77 3.53 -5.65
N HIS A 270 -18.46 3.27 -5.55
CA HIS A 270 -17.50 4.32 -5.17
C HIS A 270 -17.12 5.21 -6.36
N SER A 271 -16.85 4.62 -7.52
CA SER A 271 -16.35 5.32 -8.70
C SER A 271 -17.42 6.17 -9.40
N SER A 272 -17.03 7.38 -9.79
CA SER A 272 -17.78 8.30 -10.63
C SER A 272 -17.26 8.35 -12.08
N MET A 273 -16.41 7.40 -12.48
CA MET A 273 -15.83 7.36 -13.83
C MET A 273 -16.84 6.82 -14.84
N TYR A 274 -16.86 7.41 -16.04
CA TYR A 274 -17.57 6.92 -17.22
C TYR A 274 -16.58 6.33 -18.23
N ALA A 275 -17.08 5.46 -19.12
CA ALA A 275 -16.24 4.57 -19.92
C ALA A 275 -15.23 5.31 -20.82
N SER A 276 -15.63 6.44 -21.38
CA SER A 276 -14.83 7.29 -22.28
C SER A 276 -13.90 8.28 -21.57
N LEU A 277 -13.94 8.39 -20.22
CA LEU A 277 -13.22 9.44 -19.49
C LEU A 277 -11.71 9.42 -19.77
N ARG A 278 -11.21 10.56 -20.22
CA ARG A 278 -9.78 10.89 -20.37
C ARG A 278 -9.37 11.97 -19.38
N LEU A 279 -8.10 11.92 -18.94
CA LEU A 279 -7.55 12.97 -18.08
C LEU A 279 -7.78 14.38 -18.66
N ILE A 280 -8.01 15.34 -17.77
CA ILE A 280 -8.05 16.79 -18.08
C ILE A 280 -6.69 17.46 -17.87
N SER A 281 -5.75 16.75 -17.26
CA SER A 281 -4.38 17.20 -17.00
C SER A 281 -3.39 16.26 -17.69
N PRO A 282 -2.29 16.79 -18.24
CA PRO A 282 -1.30 15.99 -18.96
C PRO A 282 -0.56 15.04 -18.00
N ARG A 283 -0.26 13.82 -18.46
CA ARG A 283 0.31 12.75 -17.62
C ARG A 283 1.65 13.13 -16.99
N GLU A 284 2.43 14.01 -17.62
CA GLU A 284 3.75 14.43 -17.11
C GLU A 284 3.64 15.41 -15.92
N ALA A 285 2.50 16.09 -15.79
CA ALA A 285 2.14 16.85 -14.60
C ALA A 285 1.46 16.00 -13.52
N MET A 286 1.25 14.71 -13.81
CA MET A 286 0.73 13.68 -12.90
C MET A 286 1.81 12.62 -12.60
N GLY A 287 1.46 11.71 -11.69
CA GLY A 287 2.38 10.74 -11.12
C GLY A 287 3.14 11.25 -9.89
N PHE A 288 3.59 10.30 -9.08
CA PHE A 288 4.41 10.50 -7.90
C PHE A 288 5.84 10.89 -8.27
N THR A 289 6.52 11.57 -7.35
CA THR A 289 7.77 12.30 -7.65
C THR A 289 8.94 11.38 -8.02
N ASP A 290 8.97 10.21 -7.40
CA ASP A 290 9.91 9.11 -7.63
C ASP A 290 9.34 8.00 -8.55
N PHE A 291 8.06 8.07 -8.93
CA PHE A 291 7.44 7.11 -9.84
C PHE A 291 6.72 7.85 -10.98
N PRO A 292 7.46 8.40 -11.96
CA PRO A 292 6.90 9.26 -13.00
C PRO A 292 5.87 8.53 -13.87
N PHE A 293 4.77 9.18 -14.26
CA PHE A 293 3.70 8.56 -15.05
C PHE A 293 4.02 8.54 -16.56
N LEU A 294 5.07 7.80 -16.91
CA LEU A 294 5.54 7.63 -18.28
C LEU A 294 4.55 6.80 -19.13
N PRO A 295 4.54 6.98 -20.47
CA PRO A 295 4.05 5.97 -21.41
C PRO A 295 4.85 4.67 -21.26
N VAL A 296 4.18 3.53 -21.40
CA VAL A 296 4.80 2.19 -21.35
C VAL A 296 4.63 1.52 -22.71
N ASP A 297 5.74 1.10 -23.32
CA ASP A 297 5.71 0.43 -24.62
C ASP A 297 4.97 -0.92 -24.54
N GLY A 298 4.04 -1.14 -25.47
CA GLY A 298 3.06 -2.24 -25.43
C GLY A 298 3.59 -3.66 -25.65
N ALA A 299 4.88 -3.91 -25.43
CA ALA A 299 5.56 -5.18 -25.73
C ALA A 299 4.97 -6.41 -24.99
N GLY A 300 4.21 -6.20 -23.91
CA GLY A 300 3.50 -7.26 -23.17
C GLY A 300 2.03 -7.48 -23.57
N GLY A 301 1.52 -6.86 -24.64
CA GLY A 301 0.16 -7.10 -25.16
C GLY A 301 -1.01 -6.54 -24.32
N GLY A 302 -0.75 -5.88 -23.18
CA GLY A 302 -1.78 -5.42 -22.24
C GLY A 302 -2.60 -4.18 -22.65
N GLY A 303 -2.41 -3.63 -23.86
CA GLY A 303 -3.14 -2.46 -24.37
C GLY A 303 -2.99 -1.22 -23.48
N ARG A 304 -1.75 -0.77 -23.24
CA ARG A 304 -1.46 0.50 -22.54
C ARG A 304 -1.87 1.70 -23.41
N ASP A 305 -2.23 2.81 -22.78
CA ASP A 305 -2.57 4.06 -23.46
C ASP A 305 -1.35 5.00 -23.48
N PRO A 306 -0.69 5.22 -24.63
CA PRO A 306 0.51 6.05 -24.73
C PRO A 306 0.19 7.56 -24.77
N ARG A 307 -1.09 7.95 -24.87
CA ARG A 307 -1.48 9.37 -25.04
C ARG A 307 -1.03 10.19 -23.83
N ARG A 308 -0.79 11.48 -24.06
CA ARG A 308 -0.51 12.49 -23.03
C ARG A 308 -1.69 12.70 -22.07
N PHE A 309 -2.90 12.60 -22.61
CA PHE A 309 -4.17 12.62 -21.87
C PHE A 309 -4.85 11.25 -22.03
N PRO A 310 -4.37 10.21 -21.33
CA PRO A 310 -4.87 8.85 -21.46
C PRO A 310 -6.25 8.67 -20.80
N GLY A 311 -6.88 7.54 -21.09
CA GLY A 311 -8.12 7.10 -20.45
C GLY A 311 -7.92 6.67 -18.98
N HIS A 312 -9.01 6.67 -18.20
CA HIS A 312 -9.00 6.28 -16.77
C HIS A 312 -8.31 4.93 -16.49
N ARG A 313 -8.47 3.94 -17.38
CA ARG A 313 -7.84 2.62 -17.26
C ARG A 313 -6.31 2.68 -17.17
N GLU A 314 -5.66 3.60 -17.88
CA GLU A 314 -4.19 3.74 -17.82
C GLU A 314 -3.74 4.30 -16.46
N VAL A 315 -4.56 5.15 -15.83
CA VAL A 315 -4.31 5.66 -14.47
C VAL A 315 -4.46 4.55 -13.44
N LEU A 316 -5.46 3.67 -13.60
CA LEU A 316 -5.60 2.46 -12.79
C LEU A 316 -4.39 1.54 -12.93
N LEU A 317 -3.94 1.28 -14.16
CA LEU A 317 -2.74 0.47 -14.41
C LEU A 317 -1.49 1.10 -13.79
N TYR A 318 -1.29 2.41 -13.95
CA TYR A 318 -0.21 3.13 -13.27
C TYR A 318 -0.25 3.02 -11.74
N LEU A 319 -1.44 3.05 -11.12
CA LEU A 319 -1.56 2.83 -9.68
C LEU A 319 -1.27 1.39 -9.26
N LYS A 320 -1.50 0.40 -10.14
CA LYS A 320 -1.07 -1.00 -9.91
C LYS A 320 0.43 -1.15 -10.09
N ASP A 321 0.99 -0.63 -11.18
CA ASP A 321 2.45 -0.59 -11.40
C ASP A 321 3.16 0.06 -10.19
N PHE A 322 2.57 1.09 -9.58
CA PHE A 322 3.04 1.73 -8.34
C PHE A 322 2.95 0.80 -7.12
N CYS A 323 1.84 0.08 -6.94
CA CYS A 323 1.71 -0.87 -5.85
C CYS A 323 2.72 -2.01 -5.96
N ASP A 324 2.94 -2.52 -7.17
CA ASP A 324 3.90 -3.59 -7.45
C ASP A 324 5.33 -3.09 -7.26
N ALA A 325 5.69 -1.94 -7.86
CA ALA A 325 7.03 -1.35 -7.77
C ALA A 325 7.47 -1.01 -6.34
N PHE A 326 6.53 -0.69 -5.45
CA PHE A 326 6.81 -0.43 -4.04
C PHE A 326 6.40 -1.59 -3.12
N GLY A 327 5.98 -2.75 -3.64
CA GLY A 327 5.56 -3.90 -2.84
C GLY A 327 4.39 -3.62 -1.87
N LEU A 328 3.49 -2.71 -2.21
CA LEU A 328 2.32 -2.36 -1.38
C LEU A 328 1.22 -3.43 -1.40
N MET A 329 1.28 -4.41 -2.29
CA MET A 329 0.35 -5.54 -2.29
C MET A 329 0.69 -6.55 -1.17
N ASP A 330 1.99 -6.76 -0.91
CA ASP A 330 2.48 -7.79 0.02
C ASP A 330 3.00 -7.23 1.36
N ALA A 331 3.64 -6.04 1.36
CA ALA A 331 4.36 -5.50 2.52
C ALA A 331 3.56 -4.51 3.38
N VAL A 332 2.28 -4.29 3.08
CA VAL A 332 1.31 -3.72 4.04
C VAL A 332 0.14 -4.68 4.13
N ARG A 333 -0.58 -4.70 5.27
CA ARG A 333 -1.78 -5.53 5.38
C ARG A 333 -2.94 -4.89 4.61
N LEU A 334 -2.93 -5.04 3.29
CA LEU A 334 -3.94 -4.55 2.36
C LEU A 334 -5.12 -5.52 2.34
N SER A 335 -6.21 -5.15 3.00
CA SER A 335 -7.45 -5.93 3.04
C SER A 335 -8.44 -5.39 2.02
N LEU A 336 -8.44 -5.98 0.82
CA LEU A 336 -9.44 -5.76 -0.22
C LEU A 336 -10.79 -6.39 0.17
N ASN A 337 -11.89 -5.90 -0.41
CA ASN A 337 -13.26 -6.26 -0.05
C ASN A 337 -13.56 -6.10 1.45
N THR A 338 -12.98 -5.11 2.13
CA THR A 338 -13.15 -4.85 3.57
C THR A 338 -13.66 -3.44 3.82
N ARG A 339 -14.95 -3.32 4.15
CA ARG A 339 -15.62 -2.04 4.41
C ARG A 339 -15.44 -1.65 5.87
N VAL A 340 -14.93 -0.44 6.11
CA VAL A 340 -14.91 0.16 7.45
C VAL A 340 -16.32 0.62 7.83
N LEU A 341 -16.80 0.15 8.98
CA LEU A 341 -18.12 0.44 9.54
C LEU A 341 -18.05 1.59 10.56
N ARG A 342 -17.04 1.59 11.43
CA ARG A 342 -16.83 2.64 12.44
C ARG A 342 -15.35 2.81 12.78
N VAL A 343 -14.93 4.04 12.98
CA VAL A 343 -13.63 4.45 13.56
C VAL A 343 -13.96 5.31 14.76
N ALA A 344 -13.51 4.90 15.96
CA ALA A 344 -13.80 5.62 17.20
C ALA A 344 -12.62 5.56 18.19
N MET A 345 -12.58 6.52 19.10
CA MET A 345 -11.61 6.53 20.20
C MET A 345 -11.73 5.26 21.07
N ALA A 346 -10.61 4.61 21.37
CA ALA A 346 -10.59 3.38 22.16
C ALA A 346 -11.02 3.62 23.63
N PRO A 347 -11.84 2.74 24.22
CA PRO A 347 -12.24 2.81 25.62
C PRO A 347 -11.04 2.84 26.59
N PRO A 348 -11.16 3.39 27.80
CA PRO A 348 -10.07 3.42 28.79
C PRO A 348 -9.52 2.03 29.14
N GLN A 349 -10.35 1.00 29.06
CA GLN A 349 -10.02 -0.40 29.36
C GLN A 349 -9.07 -1.02 28.32
N CYS A 350 -9.03 -0.49 27.11
CA CYS A 350 -8.12 -0.91 26.03
C CYS A 350 -6.78 -0.15 26.05
N ARG A 351 -6.51 0.61 27.12
CA ARG A 351 -5.27 1.36 27.33
C ARG A 351 -4.46 0.68 28.42
N ALA A 352 -3.15 0.61 28.25
CA ALA A 352 -2.25 0.10 29.29
C ALA A 352 -2.39 0.94 30.58
N PRO A 353 -2.12 0.36 31.77
CA PRO A 353 -2.23 1.09 33.05
C PRO A 353 -1.49 2.42 33.03
N ALA A 354 -2.12 3.44 33.61
CA ALA A 354 -1.78 4.83 33.34
C ALA A 354 -0.36 5.23 33.78
N VAL A 355 0.55 5.35 32.80
CA VAL A 355 1.56 6.41 32.83
C VAL A 355 0.83 7.71 32.45
N ALA A 356 1.02 8.77 33.24
CA ALA A 356 0.42 10.07 32.98
C ALA A 356 0.84 10.58 31.58
N GLY A 357 -0.14 10.75 30.67
CA GLY A 357 0.11 11.11 29.27
C GLY A 357 -0.08 9.98 28.23
N GLY A 358 -0.74 8.87 28.59
CA GLY A 358 -0.98 7.73 27.70
C GLY A 358 -1.50 8.10 26.30
N GLU A 359 -0.81 7.60 25.27
CA GLU A 359 -1.10 7.88 23.86
C GLU A 359 -2.52 7.44 23.46
N ARG A 360 -3.17 8.22 22.59
CA ARG A 360 -4.51 7.92 22.07
C ARG A 360 -4.45 6.67 21.17
N LYS A 361 -5.48 5.84 21.24
CA LYS A 361 -5.69 4.68 20.36
C LYS A 361 -7.10 4.71 19.78
N TRP A 362 -7.26 4.05 18.64
CA TRP A 362 -8.47 4.02 17.82
C TRP A 362 -8.94 2.59 17.62
N VAL A 363 -10.23 2.33 17.86
CA VAL A 363 -10.89 1.08 17.46
C VAL A 363 -11.47 1.27 16.06
N VAL A 364 -11.08 0.40 15.14
CA VAL A 364 -11.62 0.33 13.79
C VAL A 364 -12.45 -0.94 13.68
N ARG A 365 -13.74 -0.78 13.38
CA ARG A 365 -14.69 -1.86 13.07
C ARG A 365 -14.79 -1.99 11.56
N SER A 366 -14.59 -3.20 11.03
CA SER A 366 -14.71 -3.48 9.60
C SER A 366 -15.44 -4.80 9.33
N VAL A 367 -15.91 -4.99 8.10
CA VAL A 367 -16.60 -6.22 7.67
C VAL A 367 -16.19 -6.58 6.25
N ARG A 368 -16.10 -7.87 5.94
CA ARG A 368 -15.86 -8.33 4.57
C ARG A 368 -17.11 -8.11 3.71
N VAL A 369 -16.96 -7.47 2.56
CA VAL A 369 -18.05 -7.15 1.65
C VAL A 369 -18.67 -8.45 1.11
N GLY A 370 -19.96 -8.64 1.36
CA GLY A 370 -20.71 -9.86 1.04
C GLY A 370 -21.12 -10.68 2.28
N GLU A 371 -20.48 -10.45 3.43
CA GLU A 371 -20.92 -10.97 4.72
C GLU A 371 -21.98 -10.03 5.34
N ARG A 372 -22.73 -10.52 6.34
CA ARG A 372 -23.68 -9.67 7.08
C ARG A 372 -22.96 -8.81 8.11
N ASP A 373 -23.43 -7.57 8.27
CA ASP A 373 -22.90 -6.55 9.18
C ASP A 373 -23.01 -6.89 10.69
N ASP A 374 -23.54 -8.06 11.05
CA ASP A 374 -23.69 -8.56 12.42
C ASP A 374 -22.79 -9.78 12.75
N THR A 375 -22.52 -10.68 11.78
CA THR A 375 -21.73 -11.90 12.03
C THR A 375 -20.29 -11.86 11.52
N GLY A 376 -19.94 -10.95 10.60
CA GLY A 376 -18.61 -10.87 9.97
C GLY A 376 -17.72 -9.72 10.48
N VAL A 377 -18.13 -9.02 11.54
CA VAL A 377 -17.46 -7.80 11.99
C VAL A 377 -16.14 -8.11 12.71
N GLN A 378 -15.06 -7.54 12.20
CA GLN A 378 -13.74 -7.52 12.83
C GLN A 378 -13.53 -6.21 13.57
N GLU A 379 -12.85 -6.27 14.71
CA GLU A 379 -12.51 -5.13 15.54
C GLU A 379 -11.01 -5.12 15.85
N GLU A 380 -10.35 -3.98 15.60
CA GLU A 380 -8.92 -3.87 15.80
C GLU A 380 -8.49 -2.49 16.30
N VAL A 381 -7.48 -2.49 17.16
CA VAL A 381 -6.91 -1.28 17.77
C VAL A 381 -5.65 -0.83 17.03
N PHE A 382 -5.59 0.47 16.75
CA PHE A 382 -4.49 1.19 16.10
C PHE A 382 -4.05 2.39 16.95
N ASP A 383 -2.80 2.82 16.79
CA ASP A 383 -2.28 4.04 17.43
C ASP A 383 -2.68 5.30 16.65
N ALA A 384 -2.83 5.18 15.32
CA ALA A 384 -3.29 6.26 14.47
C ALA A 384 -4.16 5.78 13.32
N VAL A 385 -5.01 6.68 12.81
CA VAL A 385 -5.85 6.47 11.62
C VAL A 385 -5.63 7.59 10.60
N VAL A 386 -5.44 7.21 9.34
CA VAL A 386 -5.39 8.11 8.19
C VAL A 386 -6.65 7.91 7.34
N VAL A 387 -7.47 8.94 7.24
CA VAL A 387 -8.67 8.93 6.38
C VAL A 387 -8.28 9.34 4.96
N ALA A 388 -8.40 8.41 4.02
CA ALA A 388 -8.01 8.58 2.62
C ALA A 388 -9.10 8.13 1.64
N THR A 389 -10.38 8.21 2.07
CA THR A 389 -11.55 7.69 1.33
C THR A 389 -11.96 8.52 0.11
N GLY A 390 -11.30 9.65 -0.16
CA GLY A 390 -11.68 10.60 -1.20
C GLY A 390 -13.03 11.29 -0.95
N HIS A 391 -13.45 12.12 -1.90
CA HIS A 391 -14.63 12.99 -1.78
C HIS A 391 -15.42 13.21 -3.08
N TYR A 392 -15.24 12.31 -4.06
CA TYR A 392 -15.95 12.35 -5.36
C TYR A 392 -16.90 11.16 -5.54
N SER A 393 -17.53 10.70 -4.44
CA SER A 393 -18.53 9.61 -4.45
C SER A 393 -19.89 10.06 -3.95
N GLN A 394 -19.98 10.87 -2.87
CA GLN A 394 -21.27 11.30 -2.33
C GLN A 394 -21.84 12.48 -3.16
N PRO A 395 -22.96 12.31 -3.89
CA PRO A 395 -23.49 13.34 -4.78
C PRO A 395 -23.95 14.59 -4.03
N SER A 396 -23.74 15.77 -4.63
CA SER A 396 -24.30 17.04 -4.16
C SER A 396 -25.57 17.38 -4.95
N VAL A 397 -26.70 16.78 -4.59
CA VAL A 397 -28.00 17.03 -5.25
C VAL A 397 -28.55 18.41 -4.86
N PRO A 398 -28.93 19.28 -5.82
CA PRO A 398 -29.53 20.58 -5.52
C PRO A 398 -31.02 20.45 -5.18
N THR A 399 -31.59 21.44 -4.49
CA THR A 399 -33.05 21.58 -4.36
C THR A 399 -33.58 22.46 -5.50
N ILE A 400 -34.41 21.89 -6.38
CA ILE A 400 -35.11 22.60 -7.47
C ILE A 400 -36.61 22.37 -7.31
N LYS A 401 -37.42 23.42 -7.53
CA LYS A 401 -38.87 23.35 -7.41
C LYS A 401 -39.42 22.31 -8.40
N GLY A 402 -40.17 21.33 -7.90
CA GLY A 402 -40.87 20.33 -8.71
C GLY A 402 -40.09 19.02 -9.01
N MET A 403 -38.91 18.81 -8.42
CA MET A 403 -38.18 17.53 -8.56
C MET A 403 -39.00 16.29 -8.19
N GLU A 404 -39.89 16.39 -7.18
CA GLU A 404 -40.79 15.31 -6.74
C GLU A 404 -41.99 15.09 -7.70
N ALA A 405 -42.34 16.12 -8.48
CA ALA A 405 -43.44 16.07 -9.44
C ALA A 405 -42.97 15.57 -10.82
N TRP A 406 -41.68 15.70 -11.13
CA TRP A 406 -41.08 15.24 -12.37
C TRP A 406 -41.18 13.71 -12.53
N ARG A 407 -41.80 13.25 -13.62
CA ARG A 407 -42.08 11.81 -13.87
C ARG A 407 -41.09 11.12 -14.81
N ARG A 408 -40.16 11.87 -15.41
CA ARG A 408 -39.16 11.34 -16.36
C ARG A 408 -37.85 11.06 -15.64
N ARG A 409 -36.78 10.70 -16.37
CA ARG A 409 -35.50 10.32 -15.76
C ARG A 409 -34.84 11.51 -15.05
N GLN A 410 -34.29 11.23 -13.87
CA GLN A 410 -33.39 12.13 -13.14
C GLN A 410 -32.18 11.31 -12.68
N LEU A 411 -30.96 11.85 -12.78
CA LEU A 411 -29.75 11.21 -12.25
C LEU A 411 -28.68 12.24 -11.88
N HIS A 412 -27.73 11.87 -11.01
CA HIS A 412 -26.49 12.65 -10.82
C HIS A 412 -25.40 12.15 -11.77
N SER A 413 -24.43 12.99 -12.12
CA SER A 413 -23.26 12.61 -12.94
C SER A 413 -22.41 11.50 -12.33
N HIS A 414 -22.58 11.21 -11.03
CA HIS A 414 -22.01 10.05 -10.35
C HIS A 414 -22.47 8.73 -10.98
N SER A 415 -23.71 8.68 -11.46
CA SER A 415 -24.36 7.53 -12.06
C SER A 415 -24.24 7.51 -13.59
N TYR A 416 -23.52 8.47 -14.20
CA TYR A 416 -23.24 8.47 -15.63
C TYR A 416 -22.14 7.46 -15.98
N ARG A 417 -22.29 6.72 -17.08
CA ARG A 417 -21.36 5.64 -17.49
C ARG A 417 -21.07 5.58 -18.98
N LEU A 418 -22.11 5.74 -19.79
CA LEU A 418 -22.11 5.57 -21.23
C LEU A 418 -23.06 6.60 -21.87
N PRO A 419 -22.77 7.10 -23.08
CA PRO A 419 -23.65 8.01 -23.79
C PRO A 419 -24.84 7.28 -24.45
N GLU A 420 -24.70 6.02 -24.87
CA GLU A 420 -25.73 5.29 -25.62
C GLU A 420 -27.14 5.22 -25.00
N PRO A 421 -27.32 5.12 -23.66
CA PRO A 421 -28.65 5.16 -23.02
C PRO A 421 -29.41 6.47 -23.18
N PHE A 422 -28.78 7.53 -23.67
CA PHE A 422 -29.36 8.86 -23.92
C PHE A 422 -29.58 9.12 -25.42
N ARG A 423 -29.48 8.08 -26.26
CA ARG A 423 -29.69 8.19 -27.70
C ARG A 423 -31.07 8.77 -28.01
N ASP A 424 -31.10 9.77 -28.88
CA ASP A 424 -32.30 10.50 -29.30
C ASP A 424 -33.08 11.22 -28.16
N GLU A 425 -32.55 11.25 -26.93
CA GLU A 425 -33.14 11.98 -25.79
C GLU A 425 -32.80 13.49 -25.83
N VAL A 426 -33.71 14.32 -25.29
CA VAL A 426 -33.42 15.69 -24.88
C VAL A 426 -32.91 15.70 -23.44
N VAL A 427 -31.64 16.07 -23.23
CA VAL A 427 -30.97 16.00 -21.91
C VAL A 427 -30.66 17.40 -21.37
N VAL A 428 -31.17 17.73 -20.18
CA VAL A 428 -30.84 18.97 -19.47
C VAL A 428 -29.80 18.69 -18.39
N MET A 429 -28.65 19.36 -18.47
CA MET A 429 -27.52 19.20 -17.56
C MET A 429 -27.44 20.37 -16.56
N VAL A 430 -27.65 20.06 -15.28
CA VAL A 430 -27.60 21.02 -14.17
C VAL A 430 -26.14 21.20 -13.72
N GLY A 431 -25.44 22.17 -14.32
CA GLY A 431 -24.09 22.59 -13.93
C GLY A 431 -23.05 22.56 -15.06
N CYS A 432 -22.43 23.70 -15.33
CA CYS A 432 -21.38 23.92 -16.36
C CYS A 432 -19.94 23.79 -15.81
N GLY A 433 -19.73 22.89 -14.84
CA GLY A 433 -18.39 22.58 -14.31
C GLY A 433 -17.59 21.62 -15.21
N ASP A 434 -16.39 21.19 -14.78
CA ASP A 434 -15.54 20.28 -15.56
C ASP A 434 -16.30 19.02 -16.03
N SER A 435 -16.98 18.32 -15.11
CA SER A 435 -17.79 17.14 -15.46
C SER A 435 -19.01 17.46 -16.33
N GLY A 436 -19.60 18.65 -16.20
CA GLY A 436 -20.74 19.07 -17.01
C GLY A 436 -20.33 19.34 -18.46
N LYS A 437 -19.20 20.02 -18.67
CA LYS A 437 -18.61 20.24 -19.99
C LYS A 437 -18.20 18.93 -20.66
N ASP A 438 -17.49 18.05 -19.93
CA ASP A 438 -16.92 16.82 -20.50
C ASP A 438 -18.01 15.77 -20.83
N ILE A 439 -19.02 15.60 -19.96
CA ILE A 439 -20.17 14.71 -20.24
C ILE A 439 -21.06 15.30 -21.35
N ALA A 440 -21.19 16.63 -21.46
CA ALA A 440 -21.94 17.23 -22.56
C ALA A 440 -21.31 16.89 -23.93
N LEU A 441 -19.98 16.90 -24.02
CA LEU A 441 -19.23 16.50 -25.21
C LEU A 441 -19.35 14.99 -25.51
N ASP A 442 -19.45 14.14 -24.49
CA ASP A 442 -19.67 12.70 -24.66
C ASP A 442 -21.10 12.43 -25.22
N LEU A 443 -22.10 13.13 -24.68
CA LEU A 443 -23.52 13.03 -25.08
C LEU A 443 -23.84 13.63 -26.46
N ILE A 444 -23.13 14.69 -26.89
CA ILE A 444 -23.45 15.48 -28.10
C ILE A 444 -23.53 14.65 -29.39
N SER A 445 -22.86 13.49 -29.40
CA SER A 445 -22.75 12.56 -30.52
C SER A 445 -23.91 11.58 -30.66
N VAL A 446 -24.77 11.47 -29.64
CA VAL A 446 -25.90 10.51 -29.59
C VAL A 446 -27.22 11.11 -29.14
N ALA A 447 -27.20 12.12 -28.28
CA ALA A 447 -28.41 12.78 -27.77
C ALA A 447 -29.02 13.70 -28.83
N LYS A 448 -30.35 13.82 -28.82
CA LYS A 448 -31.07 14.70 -29.75
C LYS A 448 -30.75 16.16 -29.49
N GLU A 449 -30.82 16.59 -28.22
CA GLU A 449 -30.47 17.94 -27.76
C GLU A 449 -29.82 17.86 -26.38
N VAL A 450 -28.76 18.66 -26.16
CA VAL A 450 -28.04 18.77 -24.88
C VAL A 450 -28.13 20.22 -24.41
N HIS A 451 -28.78 20.45 -23.27
CA HIS A 451 -28.93 21.77 -22.67
C HIS A 451 -28.07 21.89 -21.40
N LEU A 452 -26.88 22.48 -21.52
CA LEU A 452 -26.00 22.73 -20.40
C LEU A 452 -26.43 24.01 -19.67
N THR A 453 -26.57 23.96 -18.35
CA THR A 453 -27.04 25.11 -17.55
C THR A 453 -25.93 25.74 -16.72
N ALA A 454 -25.91 27.08 -16.68
CA ALA A 454 -24.96 27.87 -15.90
C ALA A 454 -25.67 28.87 -14.98
N LYS A 455 -24.97 29.34 -13.93
CA LYS A 455 -25.48 30.41 -13.05
C LYS A 455 -25.50 31.76 -13.76
N SER A 456 -24.40 32.09 -14.42
CA SER A 456 -24.27 33.17 -15.39
C SER A 456 -23.95 32.51 -16.73
N THR A 457 -24.78 32.77 -17.75
CA THR A 457 -24.51 32.31 -19.12
C THR A 457 -23.37 33.11 -19.74
N GLU A 458 -23.23 34.38 -19.39
CA GLU A 458 -22.13 35.26 -19.84
C GLU A 458 -20.77 34.71 -19.38
N GLU A 459 -20.59 34.44 -18.08
CA GLU A 459 -19.35 33.84 -17.54
C GLU A 459 -19.04 32.45 -18.12
N ALA A 460 -20.08 31.68 -18.48
CA ALA A 460 -19.92 30.36 -19.07
C ALA A 460 -19.68 30.39 -20.60
N THR A 461 -19.91 31.53 -21.26
CA THR A 461 -19.70 31.70 -22.71
C THR A 461 -18.25 32.11 -22.98
N THR A 462 -17.32 31.21 -22.65
CA THR A 462 -15.91 31.37 -23.03
C THR A 462 -15.75 31.32 -24.56
N PRO A 463 -14.61 31.76 -25.13
CA PRO A 463 -14.41 31.68 -26.58
C PRO A 463 -14.49 30.25 -27.11
N ALA A 464 -13.98 29.26 -26.36
CA ALA A 464 -14.11 27.85 -26.73
C ALA A 464 -15.56 27.33 -26.62
N MET A 465 -16.32 27.74 -25.60
CA MET A 465 -17.76 27.43 -25.52
C MET A 465 -18.53 28.04 -26.70
N SER A 466 -18.20 29.27 -27.08
CA SER A 466 -18.81 29.95 -28.23
C SER A 466 -18.58 29.18 -29.55
N LYS A 467 -17.37 28.65 -29.75
CA LYS A 467 -17.06 27.79 -30.91
C LYS A 467 -17.88 26.49 -30.90
N LEU A 468 -18.03 25.83 -29.75
CA LEU A 468 -18.87 24.63 -29.64
C LEU A 468 -20.34 24.92 -29.96
N LEU A 469 -20.91 25.97 -29.36
CA LEU A 469 -22.30 26.37 -29.60
C LEU A 469 -22.56 26.76 -31.07
N ALA A 470 -21.55 27.31 -31.77
CA ALA A 470 -21.62 27.60 -33.19
C ALA A 470 -21.44 26.34 -34.07
N LYS A 471 -20.67 25.34 -33.62
CA LYS A 471 -20.41 24.09 -34.36
C LYS A 471 -21.54 23.07 -34.23
N TYR A 472 -22.17 22.98 -33.06
CA TYR A 472 -23.14 21.94 -32.72
C TYR A 472 -24.54 22.52 -32.50
N ALA A 473 -25.39 22.39 -33.53
CA ALA A 473 -26.77 22.90 -33.48
C ALA A 473 -27.65 22.25 -32.39
N ASN A 474 -27.27 21.08 -31.87
CA ASN A 474 -27.93 20.36 -30.78
C ASN A 474 -27.36 20.66 -29.38
N LEU A 475 -26.36 21.54 -29.25
CA LEU A 475 -25.82 21.98 -27.96
C LEU A 475 -26.32 23.38 -27.62
N HIS A 476 -26.84 23.54 -26.41
CA HIS A 476 -27.42 24.80 -25.97
C HIS A 476 -26.91 25.16 -24.57
N LEU A 477 -26.45 26.40 -24.40
CA LEU A 477 -26.22 26.99 -23.10
C LEU A 477 -27.50 27.66 -22.62
N ARG A 478 -27.94 27.34 -21.40
CA ARG A 478 -29.15 27.88 -20.76
C ARG A 478 -28.80 28.51 -19.40
N PRO A 479 -29.58 29.49 -18.91
CA PRO A 479 -29.41 29.96 -17.54
C PRO A 479 -29.92 28.91 -16.54
N ARG A 480 -29.86 29.21 -15.24
CA ARG A 480 -30.24 28.28 -14.18
C ARG A 480 -31.67 27.76 -14.38
N VAL A 481 -31.88 26.47 -14.11
CA VAL A 481 -33.24 25.91 -13.96
C VAL A 481 -33.96 26.63 -12.81
N GLU A 482 -35.20 27.01 -13.05
CA GLU A 482 -36.11 27.56 -12.05
C GLU A 482 -37.07 26.48 -11.52
N HIS A 483 -37.67 25.71 -12.42
CA HIS A 483 -38.75 24.78 -12.11
C HIS A 483 -38.76 23.57 -13.05
N LEU A 484 -39.04 22.39 -12.50
CA LEU A 484 -39.36 21.16 -13.21
C LEU A 484 -40.86 20.88 -13.13
N CYS A 485 -41.49 20.62 -14.28
CA CYS A 485 -42.93 20.35 -14.39
C CYS A 485 -43.22 18.84 -14.56
N GLU A 486 -44.41 18.41 -14.15
CA GLU A 486 -44.84 17.00 -14.21
C GLU A 486 -44.94 16.43 -15.64
N ASP A 487 -45.21 17.28 -16.63
CA ASP A 487 -45.30 16.94 -18.05
C ASP A 487 -43.93 16.69 -18.73
N GLY A 488 -42.83 16.99 -18.03
CA GLY A 488 -41.46 16.97 -18.58
C GLY A 488 -40.95 18.33 -19.06
N THR A 489 -41.66 19.42 -18.82
CA THR A 489 -41.17 20.76 -19.13
C THR A 489 -40.16 21.22 -18.07
N VAL A 490 -38.98 21.61 -18.50
CA VAL A 490 -37.99 22.35 -17.73
C VAL A 490 -38.14 23.83 -18.02
N VAL A 491 -38.28 24.66 -16.97
CA VAL A 491 -38.36 26.12 -17.05
C VAL A 491 -37.07 26.72 -16.50
N PHE A 492 -36.46 27.62 -17.27
CA PHE A 492 -35.25 28.36 -16.87
C PHE A 492 -35.61 29.77 -16.38
N VAL A 493 -34.72 30.40 -15.61
CA VAL A 493 -34.96 31.73 -14.97
C VAL A 493 -35.16 32.90 -15.94
N ASP A 494 -34.88 32.73 -17.23
CA ASP A 494 -35.20 33.70 -18.30
C ASP A 494 -36.63 33.51 -18.87
N GLY A 495 -37.40 32.57 -18.32
CA GLY A 495 -38.73 32.19 -18.81
C GLY A 495 -38.72 31.24 -20.00
N SER A 496 -37.54 30.89 -20.56
CA SER A 496 -37.43 29.90 -21.63
C SER A 496 -37.76 28.50 -21.12
N ARG A 497 -38.17 27.61 -22.04
CA ARG A 497 -38.71 26.29 -21.72
C ARG A 497 -38.20 25.24 -22.70
N VAL A 498 -38.05 24.01 -22.22
CA VAL A 498 -37.73 22.83 -23.03
C VAL A 498 -38.47 21.63 -22.45
N VAL A 499 -38.96 20.74 -23.31
CA VAL A 499 -39.48 19.43 -22.87
C VAL A 499 -38.32 18.46 -22.93
N ALA A 500 -37.87 17.97 -21.77
CA ALA A 500 -36.68 17.14 -21.66
C ALA A 500 -37.04 15.71 -21.22
N ASP A 501 -36.28 14.73 -21.69
CA ASP A 501 -36.47 13.31 -21.35
C ASP A 501 -35.67 12.93 -20.09
N THR A 502 -34.49 13.55 -19.93
CA THR A 502 -33.63 13.37 -18.75
C THR A 502 -33.13 14.70 -18.18
N VAL A 503 -33.15 14.83 -16.84
CA VAL A 503 -32.39 15.86 -16.10
C VAL A 503 -31.18 15.20 -15.42
N MET A 504 -29.97 15.68 -15.74
CA MET A 504 -28.71 15.20 -15.17
C MET A 504 -28.07 16.26 -14.28
N TYR A 505 -27.82 15.93 -13.01
CA TYR A 505 -27.17 16.83 -12.05
C TYR A 505 -25.65 16.69 -12.13
N CYS A 506 -24.98 17.71 -12.67
CA CYS A 506 -23.51 17.84 -12.72
C CYS A 506 -23.01 18.80 -11.63
N THR A 507 -23.61 18.69 -10.43
CA THR A 507 -23.52 19.68 -9.33
C THR A 507 -22.39 19.41 -8.34
N GLY A 508 -21.63 18.34 -8.53
CA GLY A 508 -20.44 18.03 -7.73
C GLY A 508 -20.73 17.12 -6.53
N TYR A 509 -19.88 17.19 -5.51
CA TYR A 509 -19.85 16.19 -4.44
C TYR A 509 -19.61 16.83 -3.07
N VAL A 510 -20.17 16.20 -2.04
CA VAL A 510 -20.00 16.58 -0.64
C VAL A 510 -19.00 15.65 0.07
N TYR A 511 -18.27 16.17 1.06
CA TYR A 511 -17.54 15.30 1.99
C TYR A 511 -18.53 14.50 2.85
N SER A 512 -18.21 13.22 3.12
CA SER A 512 -19.07 12.33 3.90
C SER A 512 -18.21 11.25 4.55
N PHE A 513 -18.21 11.21 5.89
CA PHE A 513 -17.42 10.27 6.69
C PHE A 513 -18.33 9.54 7.71
N PRO A 514 -19.38 8.80 7.28
CA PRO A 514 -20.40 8.25 8.18
C PRO A 514 -19.87 7.17 9.14
N PHE A 515 -18.66 6.66 8.88
CA PHE A 515 -17.95 5.73 9.75
C PHE A 515 -17.14 6.45 10.85
N LEU A 516 -16.88 7.75 10.74
CA LEU A 516 -15.93 8.44 11.61
C LEU A 516 -16.64 9.07 12.83
N ASP A 517 -16.43 8.46 13.98
CA ASP A 517 -16.98 8.91 15.26
C ASP A 517 -15.90 9.63 16.08
N THR A 518 -16.05 10.96 16.17
CA THR A 518 -15.10 11.85 16.83
C THR A 518 -15.75 12.69 17.94
N ASP A 519 -16.94 12.31 18.41
CA ASP A 519 -17.71 13.07 19.41
C ASP A 519 -17.85 14.57 19.05
N GLY A 520 -18.16 14.84 17.78
CA GLY A 520 -18.33 16.20 17.24
C GLY A 520 -17.03 17.00 17.01
N VAL A 521 -15.84 16.45 17.29
CA VAL A 521 -14.56 17.16 17.11
C VAL A 521 -14.22 17.39 15.63
N VAL A 522 -14.65 16.52 14.72
CA VAL A 522 -14.57 16.75 13.27
C VAL A 522 -15.98 16.78 12.69
N THR A 523 -16.31 17.88 12.03
CA THR A 523 -17.62 18.08 11.38
C THR A 523 -17.48 18.33 9.89
N VAL A 524 -18.60 18.18 9.17
CA VAL A 524 -18.76 18.64 7.78
C VAL A 524 -19.93 19.64 7.76
N ASP A 525 -19.63 20.93 7.55
CA ASP A 525 -20.61 22.03 7.49
C ASP A 525 -20.43 22.82 6.19
N ASP A 526 -21.51 23.04 5.41
CA ASP A 526 -21.47 23.49 4.00
C ASP A 526 -20.22 22.97 3.25
N ASN A 527 -19.98 21.66 3.26
CA ASN A 527 -18.83 21.04 2.57
C ASN A 527 -17.43 21.54 3.02
N ARG A 528 -17.29 22.16 4.19
CA ARG A 528 -16.03 22.33 4.94
C ARG A 528 -15.88 21.18 5.93
N VAL A 529 -14.78 20.42 5.82
CA VAL A 529 -14.32 19.47 6.84
C VAL A 529 -13.48 20.24 7.86
N GLY A 530 -13.84 20.21 9.14
CA GLY A 530 -13.09 21.01 10.11
C GLY A 530 -13.37 20.76 11.59
N PRO A 531 -12.59 21.42 12.47
CA PRO A 531 -11.37 22.17 12.14
C PRO A 531 -10.22 21.26 11.69
N LEU A 532 -9.51 21.63 10.63
CA LEU A 532 -8.34 20.89 10.11
C LEU A 532 -7.15 21.85 9.90
N PHE A 533 -6.11 21.69 10.71
CA PHE A 533 -4.83 22.36 10.51
C PHE A 533 -4.19 21.90 9.20
N GLU A 534 -3.94 22.87 8.32
CA GLU A 534 -3.41 22.70 6.96
C GLU A 534 -4.13 21.60 6.14
N HIS A 535 -5.44 21.46 6.40
CA HIS A 535 -6.31 20.46 5.76
C HIS A 535 -5.90 18.99 5.97
N VAL A 536 -5.08 18.69 6.99
CA VAL A 536 -4.61 17.33 7.34
C VAL A 536 -5.02 16.93 8.75
N PHE A 537 -4.72 17.74 9.77
CA PHE A 537 -4.80 17.33 11.17
C PHE A 537 -5.95 18.02 11.92
N PRO A 538 -6.90 17.28 12.53
CA PRO A 538 -7.82 17.87 13.51
C PRO A 538 -7.04 18.25 14.77
N PRO A 539 -6.95 19.55 15.15
CA PRO A 539 -6.01 19.99 16.19
C PRO A 539 -6.12 19.23 17.51
N ALA A 540 -7.35 18.95 17.96
CA ALA A 540 -7.60 18.26 19.22
C ALA A 540 -7.29 16.75 19.19
N LEU A 541 -7.22 16.11 18.02
CA LEU A 541 -6.99 14.65 17.85
C LEU A 541 -5.63 14.31 17.25
N ALA A 542 -4.90 15.32 16.77
CA ALA A 542 -3.57 15.17 16.20
C ALA A 542 -2.56 14.57 17.20
N PRO A 543 -1.54 13.84 16.73
CA PRO A 543 -1.39 13.35 15.35
C PRO A 543 -2.16 12.05 15.08
N SER A 544 -2.87 11.50 16.08
CA SER A 544 -3.49 10.16 16.01
C SER A 544 -4.66 10.03 15.01
N LEU A 545 -5.23 11.13 14.54
CA LEU A 545 -6.15 11.16 13.40
C LEU A 545 -5.64 12.18 12.38
N SER A 546 -5.64 11.80 11.11
CA SER A 546 -5.27 12.68 9.99
C SER A 546 -6.06 12.37 8.73
N PHE A 547 -6.04 13.31 7.78
CA PHE A 547 -6.72 13.22 6.49
C PHE A 547 -5.74 13.42 5.35
N VAL A 548 -5.80 12.58 4.32
CA VAL A 548 -5.04 12.72 3.08
C VAL A 548 -6.02 12.81 1.91
N GLY A 549 -5.83 13.81 1.05
CA GLY A 549 -6.67 14.03 -0.13
C GLY A 549 -7.94 14.85 0.09
N VAL A 550 -8.06 15.62 1.17
CA VAL A 550 -9.18 16.56 1.37
C VAL A 550 -9.13 17.75 0.38
N PRO A 551 -8.00 18.41 0.09
CA PRO A 551 -7.99 19.57 -0.80
C PRO A 551 -8.41 19.32 -2.26
N ARG A 552 -9.05 20.33 -2.85
CA ARG A 552 -9.54 20.34 -4.23
C ARG A 552 -8.66 21.21 -5.14
N LYS A 553 -8.67 20.89 -6.44
CA LYS A 553 -7.90 21.57 -7.50
C LYS A 553 -6.37 21.57 -7.26
N VAL A 554 -5.84 20.58 -6.55
CA VAL A 554 -4.39 20.38 -6.33
C VAL A 554 -3.81 19.36 -7.33
N PRO A 555 -2.48 19.36 -7.60
CA PRO A 555 -1.82 18.28 -8.32
C PRO A 555 -1.82 17.01 -7.46
N ALA A 556 -2.90 16.21 -7.60
CA ALA A 556 -3.30 15.18 -6.65
C ALA A 556 -2.18 14.18 -6.25
N PRO A 557 -1.45 13.52 -7.17
CA PRO A 557 -0.40 12.56 -6.78
C PRO A 557 0.68 13.17 -5.88
N TRP A 558 1.31 14.27 -6.31
CA TRP A 558 2.36 14.97 -5.57
C TRP A 558 1.85 15.55 -4.24
N PHE A 559 0.62 16.10 -4.22
CA PHE A 559 0.08 16.70 -3.00
C PHE A 559 -0.30 15.64 -1.97
N PHE A 560 -0.85 14.49 -2.40
CA PHE A 560 -1.17 13.39 -1.49
C PHE A 560 0.09 12.69 -0.98
N GLU A 561 1.14 12.60 -1.80
CA GLU A 561 2.49 12.17 -1.42
C GLU A 561 3.08 13.08 -0.34
N ALA A 562 3.04 14.41 -0.52
CA ALA A 562 3.50 15.37 0.48
C ALA A 562 2.69 15.32 1.79
N GLN A 563 1.36 15.19 1.71
CA GLN A 563 0.51 14.98 2.89
C GLN A 563 0.84 13.67 3.61
N GLY A 564 0.99 12.56 2.88
CA GLY A 564 1.35 11.25 3.44
C GLY A 564 2.72 11.26 4.13
N LYS A 565 3.72 11.89 3.49
CA LYS A 565 5.08 12.05 4.06
C LYS A 565 5.07 12.89 5.32
N TRP A 566 4.31 13.99 5.36
CA TRP A 566 4.17 14.78 6.59
C TRP A 566 3.48 14.01 7.72
N VAL A 567 2.39 13.28 7.42
CA VAL A 567 1.70 12.43 8.41
C VAL A 567 2.64 11.39 9.00
N ALA A 568 3.41 10.70 8.15
CA ALA A 568 4.40 9.72 8.59
C ALA A 568 5.47 10.35 9.49
N GLN A 569 6.16 11.40 9.01
CA GLN A 569 7.21 12.07 9.79
C GLN A 569 6.73 12.64 11.13
N VAL A 570 5.45 13.03 11.23
CA VAL A 570 4.85 13.47 12.51
C VAL A 570 4.59 12.29 13.45
N LEU A 571 4.12 11.15 12.93
CA LEU A 571 3.87 9.94 13.73
C LEU A 571 5.17 9.29 14.23
N SER A 572 6.28 9.42 13.47
CA SER A 572 7.63 8.98 13.83
C SER A 572 8.40 9.98 14.70
N GLY A 573 7.78 11.10 15.09
CA GLY A 573 8.42 12.18 15.84
C GLY A 573 9.57 12.90 15.11
N ARG A 574 9.86 12.57 13.85
CA ARG A 574 10.87 13.26 13.00
C ARG A 574 10.46 14.71 12.73
N ARG A 575 9.15 15.00 12.69
CA ARG A 575 8.56 16.34 12.69
C ARG A 575 7.66 16.50 13.91
N THR A 576 7.61 17.71 14.46
CA THR A 576 6.66 18.09 15.50
C THR A 576 5.53 18.94 14.91
N LEU A 577 4.32 18.78 15.46
CA LEU A 577 3.24 19.73 15.25
C LEU A 577 3.35 20.89 16.27
N PRO A 578 2.88 22.10 15.92
CA PRO A 578 2.74 23.17 16.90
C PRO A 578 1.67 22.83 17.95
N PRO A 579 1.60 23.55 19.08
CA PRO A 579 0.58 23.36 20.11
C PRO A 579 -0.86 23.43 19.56
N VAL A 580 -1.80 22.77 20.22
CA VAL A 580 -3.21 22.68 19.77
C VAL A 580 -3.84 24.06 19.63
N GLU A 581 -3.50 24.99 20.52
CA GLU A 581 -3.97 26.37 20.54
C GLU A 581 -3.45 27.18 19.34
N GLU A 582 -2.24 26.88 18.86
CA GLU A 582 -1.65 27.51 17.67
C GLU A 582 -2.23 26.90 16.39
N MET A 583 -2.40 25.57 16.34
CA MET A 583 -3.11 24.91 15.24
C MET A 583 -4.54 25.44 15.08
N LEU A 584 -5.29 25.61 16.17
CA LEU A 584 -6.63 26.20 16.16
C LEU A 584 -6.61 27.66 15.69
N ARG A 585 -5.65 28.47 16.19
CA ARG A 585 -5.50 29.87 15.76
C ARG A 585 -5.25 29.98 14.26
N ALA A 586 -4.38 29.15 13.69
CA ALA A 586 -4.09 29.13 12.26
C ALA A 586 -5.32 28.72 11.43
N VAL A 587 -6.15 27.79 11.92
CA VAL A 587 -7.43 27.43 11.30
C VAL A 587 -8.42 28.60 11.32
N ASP A 588 -8.58 29.27 12.47
CA ASP A 588 -9.46 30.44 12.61
C ASP A 588 -9.00 31.62 11.73
N GLU A 589 -7.70 31.88 11.67
CA GLU A 589 -7.11 32.91 10.80
C GLU A 589 -7.35 32.60 9.32
N HIS A 590 -7.19 31.34 8.90
CA HIS A 590 -7.52 30.90 7.55
C HIS A 590 -9.02 31.08 7.23
N TYR A 591 -9.92 30.73 8.16
CA TYR A 591 -11.36 30.91 7.97
C TYR A 591 -11.75 32.39 7.90
N ARG A 592 -11.17 33.25 8.74
CA ARG A 592 -11.36 34.71 8.71
C ARG A 592 -10.84 35.32 7.41
N ALA A 593 -9.67 34.92 6.94
CA ALA A 593 -9.10 35.39 5.68
C ALA A 593 -9.99 35.03 4.48
N ARG A 594 -10.49 33.78 4.42
CA ARG A 594 -11.43 33.35 3.37
C ARG A 594 -12.77 34.10 3.43
N ALA A 595 -13.31 34.33 4.62
CA ALA A 595 -14.53 35.13 4.80
C ALA A 595 -14.34 36.59 4.38
N ALA A 596 -13.21 37.22 4.74
CA ALA A 596 -12.87 38.58 4.35
C ALA A 596 -12.65 38.72 2.83
N ALA A 597 -12.16 37.68 2.17
CA ALA A 597 -12.07 37.58 0.71
C ALA A 597 -13.40 37.23 0.01
N GLY A 598 -14.51 37.12 0.76
CA GLY A 598 -15.83 36.80 0.21
C GLY A 598 -15.99 35.35 -0.29
N VAL A 599 -15.07 34.45 0.06
CA VAL A 599 -15.06 33.05 -0.43
C VAL A 599 -16.10 32.22 0.34
N PRO A 600 -17.10 31.60 -0.35
CA PRO A 600 -18.09 30.74 0.31
C PRO A 600 -17.50 29.54 1.07
N VAL A 601 -18.15 29.13 2.17
CA VAL A 601 -17.68 28.11 3.11
C VAL A 601 -17.28 26.80 2.42
N LYS A 602 -18.11 26.27 1.51
CA LYS A 602 -17.79 25.09 0.68
C LYS A 602 -16.51 25.09 -0.14
N TYR A 603 -15.89 26.24 -0.36
CA TYR A 603 -14.61 26.37 -1.06
C TYR A 603 -13.42 26.47 -0.10
N THR A 604 -13.61 26.23 1.21
CA THR A 604 -12.52 26.24 2.22
C THR A 604 -11.35 25.32 1.83
N HIS A 605 -11.64 24.16 1.23
CA HIS A 605 -10.62 23.20 0.79
C HIS A 605 -10.20 23.36 -0.67
N GLU A 606 -10.70 24.37 -1.38
CA GLU A 606 -10.25 24.67 -2.74
C GLU A 606 -8.97 25.51 -2.66
N LEU A 607 -7.84 24.86 -2.95
CA LEU A 607 -6.52 25.48 -2.90
C LEU A 607 -6.10 26.00 -4.28
N GLY A 608 -6.00 25.14 -5.30
CA GLY A 608 -5.32 25.54 -6.53
C GLY A 608 -6.01 26.63 -7.36
N GLY A 609 -7.32 26.82 -7.20
CA GLY A 609 -8.06 27.92 -7.84
C GLY A 609 -8.04 29.26 -7.09
N ILE A 610 -7.53 29.30 -5.85
CA ILE A 610 -7.69 30.47 -4.95
C ILE A 610 -6.36 30.83 -4.24
N GLU A 611 -5.64 29.85 -3.72
CA GLU A 611 -4.36 30.02 -3.01
C GLU A 611 -3.32 28.98 -3.52
N PRO A 612 -2.91 29.03 -4.80
CA PRO A 612 -2.01 28.00 -5.37
C PRO A 612 -0.66 27.91 -4.66
N GLN A 613 -0.16 29.00 -4.08
CA GLN A 613 1.10 29.02 -3.33
C GLN A 613 1.09 28.04 -2.14
N LYS A 614 -0.07 27.85 -1.48
CA LYS A 614 -0.19 26.93 -0.35
C LYS A 614 0.14 25.50 -0.71
N TYR A 615 -0.26 25.03 -1.90
CA TYR A 615 0.10 23.68 -2.33
C TYR A 615 1.55 23.64 -2.84
N ILE A 616 2.01 24.65 -3.58
CA ILE A 616 3.38 24.69 -4.16
C ILE A 616 4.46 24.54 -3.07
N GLU A 617 4.28 25.22 -1.93
CA GLU A 617 5.26 25.27 -0.83
C GLU A 617 5.02 24.23 0.27
N PHE A 618 3.90 23.48 0.19
CA PHE A 618 3.48 22.55 1.25
C PHE A 618 4.58 21.54 1.63
N GLY A 619 5.20 20.93 0.61
CA GLY A 619 6.24 19.93 0.80
C GLY A 619 7.45 20.48 1.55
N GLU A 620 7.96 21.62 1.09
CA GLU A 620 9.13 22.30 1.63
C GLU A 620 8.87 22.74 3.09
N LYS A 621 7.71 23.34 3.33
CA LYS A 621 7.30 23.88 4.63
C LYS A 621 7.11 22.79 5.70
N TYR A 622 6.53 21.65 5.35
CA TYR A 622 6.04 20.68 6.34
C TYR A 622 6.81 19.36 6.43
N CYS A 623 7.39 18.85 5.34
CA CYS A 623 8.03 17.53 5.34
C CYS A 623 9.42 17.48 4.67
N GLY A 624 9.98 18.62 4.27
CA GLY A 624 11.25 18.69 3.52
C GLY A 624 11.13 18.11 2.11
N PHE A 625 9.92 18.05 1.57
CA PHE A 625 9.63 17.47 0.27
C PHE A 625 9.77 18.55 -0.84
N PRO A 626 10.35 18.24 -2.02
CA PRO A 626 10.63 19.26 -3.03
C PRO A 626 9.36 19.97 -3.50
N ARG A 627 9.41 21.31 -3.64
CA ARG A 627 8.31 22.15 -4.17
C ARG A 627 7.76 21.59 -5.48
N TYR A 628 6.46 21.78 -5.72
CA TYR A 628 5.85 21.38 -6.99
C TYR A 628 6.48 22.16 -8.15
N GLU A 629 6.94 21.44 -9.17
CA GLU A 629 7.79 22.00 -10.23
C GLU A 629 7.06 23.05 -11.08
N ASP A 630 7.70 24.21 -11.28
CA ASP A 630 7.11 25.35 -11.99
C ASP A 630 6.66 25.00 -13.42
N TRP A 631 7.45 24.22 -14.16
CA TRP A 631 7.13 23.79 -15.52
C TRP A 631 5.89 22.88 -15.59
N LYS A 632 5.65 22.03 -14.57
CA LYS A 632 4.42 21.21 -14.49
C LYS A 632 3.20 22.06 -14.17
N ARG A 633 3.35 23.09 -13.33
CA ARG A 633 2.28 24.07 -13.08
C ARG A 633 1.97 24.86 -14.35
N GLU A 634 2.98 25.38 -15.05
CA GLU A 634 2.82 26.08 -16.33
C GLU A 634 2.12 25.20 -17.37
N MET A 635 2.48 23.93 -17.44
CA MET A 635 1.83 22.93 -18.29
C MET A 635 0.35 22.73 -17.93
N ILE A 636 -0.01 22.60 -16.64
CA ILE A 636 -1.43 22.52 -16.22
C ILE A 636 -2.19 23.81 -16.57
N VAL A 637 -1.64 24.98 -16.23
CA VAL A 637 -2.31 26.28 -16.45
C VAL A 637 -2.52 26.54 -17.93
N SER A 638 -1.49 26.34 -18.76
CA SER A 638 -1.60 26.46 -20.22
C SER A 638 -2.58 25.46 -20.83
N THR A 639 -2.69 24.24 -20.30
CA THR A 639 -3.74 23.29 -20.72
C THR A 639 -5.14 23.78 -20.35
N ILE A 640 -5.35 24.35 -19.16
CA ILE A 640 -6.66 24.91 -18.76
C ILE A 640 -7.04 26.11 -19.63
N SER A 641 -6.11 27.06 -19.85
CA SER A 641 -6.34 28.19 -20.75
C SER A 641 -6.60 27.74 -22.19
N ARG A 642 -5.80 26.82 -22.76
CA ARG A 642 -6.06 26.26 -24.10
C ARG A 642 -7.44 25.62 -24.21
N ARG A 643 -7.87 24.88 -23.18
CA ARG A 643 -9.22 24.29 -23.11
C ARG A 643 -10.30 25.37 -23.12
N ASP A 644 -10.27 26.31 -22.18
CA ASP A 644 -11.39 27.25 -21.98
C ASP A 644 -11.37 28.43 -22.98
N ASP A 645 -10.20 28.86 -23.45
CA ASP A 645 -10.01 30.04 -24.33
C ASP A 645 -9.86 29.69 -25.82
N ASP A 646 -9.45 28.46 -26.19
CA ASP A 646 -9.34 28.05 -27.60
C ASP A 646 -10.24 26.87 -27.97
N ASP A 647 -10.09 25.70 -27.36
CA ASP A 647 -10.69 24.45 -27.83
C ASP A 647 -11.03 23.48 -26.69
N MET A 648 -12.30 23.34 -26.33
CA MET A 648 -12.75 22.36 -25.32
C MET A 648 -12.85 20.93 -25.86
N GLU A 649 -12.85 20.74 -27.18
CA GLU A 649 -13.08 19.44 -27.82
C GLU A 649 -11.78 18.66 -28.01
N THR A 650 -10.76 19.27 -28.62
CA THR A 650 -9.52 18.57 -29.04
C THR A 650 -8.26 18.96 -28.27
N PHE A 651 -8.34 19.78 -27.20
CA PHE A 651 -7.15 20.16 -26.40
C PHE A 651 -6.30 18.97 -25.90
N ARG A 652 -6.93 17.80 -25.70
CA ARG A 652 -6.28 16.56 -25.25
C ARG A 652 -5.41 15.91 -26.31
N ASP A 653 -5.54 16.32 -27.57
CA ASP A 653 -4.91 15.70 -28.73
C ASP A 653 -3.89 16.64 -29.41
N ARG A 654 -3.81 17.90 -28.97
CA ARG A 654 -2.78 18.87 -29.40
C ARG A 654 -1.56 18.81 -28.48
N VAL A 655 -0.47 18.21 -28.95
CA VAL A 655 0.75 17.99 -28.16
C VAL A 655 1.80 19.10 -28.35
N ASP A 656 1.78 19.80 -29.48
CA ASP A 656 2.90 20.64 -29.95
C ASP A 656 2.91 22.09 -29.43
N ASP A 657 1.85 22.57 -28.78
CA ASP A 657 1.66 23.99 -28.40
C ASP A 657 2.29 24.38 -27.04
N ASP A 658 3.21 23.59 -26.50
CA ASP A 658 3.87 23.90 -25.22
C ASP A 658 4.93 25.01 -25.38
N SER A 659 5.15 25.80 -24.31
CA SER A 659 6.19 26.84 -24.29
C SER A 659 7.59 26.24 -24.42
N ASP A 660 8.56 27.02 -24.88
CA ASP A 660 9.94 26.55 -24.98
C ASP A 660 10.54 26.17 -23.62
N HIS A 661 10.10 26.82 -22.53
CA HIS A 661 10.46 26.42 -21.16
C HIS A 661 9.92 25.02 -20.83
N VAL A 662 8.62 24.78 -21.04
CA VAL A 662 7.99 23.47 -20.83
C VAL A 662 8.63 22.40 -21.71
N ARG A 663 8.89 22.67 -22.99
CA ARG A 663 9.57 21.75 -23.92
C ARG A 663 10.99 21.39 -23.49
N LEU A 664 11.76 22.36 -22.96
CA LEU A 664 13.12 22.12 -22.46
C LEU A 664 13.09 21.26 -21.18
N CYS A 665 12.23 21.59 -20.22
CA CYS A 665 12.05 20.80 -19.00
C CYS A 665 11.54 19.38 -19.31
N LEU A 666 10.58 19.24 -20.23
CA LEU A 666 10.01 17.96 -20.67
C LEU A 666 11.07 17.06 -21.32
N LYS A 667 11.97 17.61 -22.15
CA LYS A 667 13.12 16.85 -22.69
C LYS A 667 14.04 16.34 -21.57
N SER A 668 14.40 17.19 -20.62
CA SER A 668 15.20 16.80 -19.45
C SER A 668 14.52 15.74 -18.59
N TRP A 669 13.20 15.88 -18.39
CA TRP A 669 12.37 14.91 -17.69
C TRP A 669 12.31 13.57 -18.42
N HIS A 670 12.13 13.53 -19.74
CA HIS A 670 12.17 12.27 -20.50
C HIS A 670 13.55 11.59 -20.48
N CYS A 671 14.65 12.35 -20.49
CA CYS A 671 16.00 11.76 -20.38
C CYS A 671 16.29 11.18 -18.98
N SER A 672 15.73 11.78 -17.92
CA SER A 672 16.03 11.40 -16.53
C SER A 672 14.99 10.47 -15.90
N SER A 673 13.74 10.49 -16.36
CA SER A 673 12.64 9.72 -15.75
C SER A 673 12.74 8.21 -15.93
N PRO A 674 13.22 7.63 -17.05
CA PRO A 674 13.47 6.19 -17.14
C PRO A 674 14.49 5.73 -16.09
N ALA A 675 15.56 6.51 -15.88
CA ALA A 675 16.55 6.23 -14.85
C ALA A 675 15.97 6.37 -13.43
N ARG A 676 15.08 7.36 -13.17
CA ARG A 676 14.37 7.48 -11.88
C ARG A 676 13.38 6.34 -11.64
N HIS A 677 12.60 5.97 -12.65
CA HIS A 677 11.63 4.88 -12.58
C HIS A 677 12.36 3.53 -12.36
N GLN A 678 13.43 3.28 -13.13
CA GLN A 678 14.29 2.12 -12.93
C GLN A 678 15.05 2.15 -11.61
N ALA A 679 15.43 3.33 -11.10
CA ALA A 679 15.99 3.47 -9.76
C ALA A 679 14.97 3.17 -8.66
N SER A 680 13.70 3.55 -8.81
CA SER A 680 12.65 3.18 -7.85
C SER A 680 12.37 1.68 -7.86
N LEU A 681 12.36 1.04 -9.04
CA LEU A 681 12.32 -0.42 -9.18
C LEU A 681 13.59 -1.10 -8.61
N ALA A 682 14.76 -0.45 -8.70
CA ALA A 682 16.02 -0.98 -8.20
C ALA A 682 16.22 -0.76 -6.70
N VAL A 683 15.74 0.33 -6.10
CA VAL A 683 15.71 0.56 -4.65
C VAL A 683 14.85 -0.50 -3.99
N SER A 684 13.68 -0.82 -4.58
CA SER A 684 12.88 -1.98 -4.17
C SER A 684 13.60 -3.33 -4.26
N ALA A 685 14.72 -3.42 -4.99
CA ALA A 685 15.57 -4.59 -5.10
C ALA A 685 16.94 -4.44 -4.37
N ALA A 686 17.21 -3.28 -3.74
CA ALA A 686 18.54 -2.90 -3.26
C ALA A 686 18.53 -2.10 -1.94
N ASP A 687 17.50 -2.27 -1.09
CA ASP A 687 17.47 -1.80 0.31
C ASP A 687 18.49 -2.57 1.21
N GLY A 688 19.75 -2.64 0.80
CA GLY A 688 20.84 -3.29 1.54
C GLY A 688 22.18 -2.56 1.43
N HIS A 689 22.80 -2.32 2.60
CA HIS A 689 24.19 -1.87 2.93
C HIS A 689 24.37 -0.40 3.45
N PRO A 690 25.45 -0.06 4.21
CA PRO A 690 25.98 -0.57 5.51
C PRO A 690 26.36 0.65 6.45
N PRO A 691 27.44 0.74 7.30
CA PRO A 691 28.29 -0.25 8.01
C PRO A 691 28.36 -0.39 9.59
N PRO A 692 29.00 0.44 10.47
CA PRO A 692 29.87 -0.13 11.55
C PRO A 692 29.62 0.39 13.01
N PRO A 693 30.44 0.00 14.03
CA PRO A 693 30.87 -1.35 14.45
C PRO A 693 30.73 -1.64 15.98
N ARG A 694 30.87 -2.93 16.36
CA ARG A 694 31.14 -3.54 17.70
C ARG A 694 29.93 -4.00 18.54
N LEU A 695 29.85 -5.33 18.77
CA LEU A 695 30.29 -5.97 20.02
C LEU A 695 30.24 -7.52 19.94
N ALA A 696 31.32 -8.14 19.48
CA ALA A 696 31.47 -9.60 19.47
C ALA A 696 32.18 -10.09 20.74
N GLN A 697 31.44 -10.56 21.76
CA GLN A 697 32.02 -11.38 22.83
C GLN A 697 31.04 -12.26 23.64
N THR A 698 29.72 -12.01 23.62
CA THR A 698 28.76 -12.71 24.51
C THR A 698 28.22 -14.03 23.95
N ALA A 699 28.27 -14.26 22.64
CA ALA A 699 27.55 -15.37 22.00
C ALA A 699 28.11 -16.78 22.26
N LYS A 700 29.38 -16.92 22.68
CA LYS A 700 30.03 -18.23 22.86
C LYS A 700 29.60 -19.04 24.08
N ALA A 701 28.81 -18.46 25.00
CA ALA A 701 28.40 -19.14 26.23
C ALA A 701 27.10 -19.98 26.09
N ILE A 702 26.19 -19.60 25.19
CA ILE A 702 24.82 -20.15 25.14
C ILE A 702 24.76 -21.47 24.33
N ALA A 703 25.66 -21.67 23.38
CA ALA A 703 25.67 -22.86 22.52
C ALA A 703 26.08 -24.17 23.23
N ALA A 704 26.53 -24.12 24.49
CA ALA A 704 26.95 -25.30 25.25
C ALA A 704 25.81 -26.06 25.94
N ASP A 705 24.69 -25.39 26.26
CA ASP A 705 23.55 -25.95 27.02
C ASP A 705 22.35 -26.37 26.13
N ALA A 706 22.51 -26.32 24.81
CA ALA A 706 21.45 -26.61 23.82
C ALA A 706 21.71 -27.88 22.98
N LEU A 707 22.66 -28.74 23.39
CA LEU A 707 23.06 -29.98 22.70
C LEU A 707 22.68 -31.24 23.49
#